data_AF-C5DA58-F1
#
_entry.id   AF-C5DA58-F1
#
_cell.length_a   1.000
_cell.length_b   1.000
_cell.length_c   1.000
_cell.angle_alpha   90.00
_cell.angle_beta   90.00
_cell.angle_gamma   90.00
#
_symmetry.space_group_name_H-M   'P 1'
#
loop_
_entity.id
_entity.type
_entity.pdbx_description
1 polymer ?
#
loop_
_entity_poly.entity_id
_entity_poly.type
_entity_poly.pdbx_seq_one_letter_code
_entity_poly.pdbx_strand_id
1 'polypeptide(L)'
;MKVGRNDPCPCGSGKKYKKCCMKKDAVVEIRKVREERFFQLKNELSEEIYQFLERSLPFSEKLRAETVFDQKINSTQNGDMFGPLFRLWYLFFHRFDNGLRGVEWFYQEKKTGLKAEKARLLETWVSLVPRLIQIVDMDDNGITVEDAFTHERFHMPFCETMSKPIPWGGTFCLLEPFGEGYYVHGVAIIEGPRGVKRAYAKINELMSETRQSYEQIAMTCFLEIVNELMDPYDFRHREMTKIDEVTLHYEVDDGKKLVHSLEKQDVVIVDEQKGKITKLSFAGKQYIYEDNLASSPVYMREVLGFIEINKHHLKFVTFLPDAVESFIKVMEKAGSVARFIKKTVRKLDAPKNVEFRSYAMQLGENVPLYFGALANQTLDIYQSLHTPQEEWDGKTVMQMVEQGKKEEVERWLQEREYISFMNAERLECPVTVDFNTIRRKFGLPLSPFVTLGEKRQTRLLEKQRTDEMEQYEQYDMPLEWMDSFFGKDIAEFFIEKTRGKSEATVSKYRTGLSIIAQYLLESQLSSWTSITKDHWRQCIVYHYLETNGDVSINQAKSFFSTAKALAKWIDARYGTNHAPTVRSIIQEVEEEIYDAIRLLDLYVPYAARKYHDWLQEIGRVAIENALEDRQVSGLFQVTAVSAVTMRCQHAESGKQYTISITPLVRSYAKAGMIIRGNIAETTSNGHWRLIHVSRVFPKEAGQYI
;
A
#
# COMPACT_ATOMS: atom_id res chain seq x y z
N MET A 1 2.19 13.02 31.52
CA MET A 1 2.11 14.20 32.42
C MET A 1 0.85 14.99 32.08
N LYS A 2 -0.01 15.33 33.06
CA LYS A 2 -1.15 16.24 32.84
C LYS A 2 -0.68 17.69 32.98
N VAL A 3 -0.97 18.54 32.00
CA VAL A 3 -0.57 19.96 32.02
C VAL A 3 -1.29 20.70 33.15
N GLY A 4 -0.56 21.49 33.94
CA GLY A 4 -1.11 22.26 35.05
C GLY A 4 -1.98 23.42 34.55
N ARG A 5 -3.06 23.73 35.27
CA ARG A 5 -4.06 24.75 34.88
C ARG A 5 -3.46 26.13 34.57
N ASN A 6 -2.36 26.49 35.22
CA ASN A 6 -1.67 27.78 35.05
C ASN A 6 -0.46 27.73 34.11
N ASP A 7 -0.09 26.55 33.60
CA ASP A 7 1.10 26.36 32.77
C ASP A 7 0.90 26.96 31.37
N PRO A 8 1.99 27.28 30.65
CA PRO A 8 1.93 27.63 29.23
C PRO A 8 1.17 26.56 28.44
N CYS A 9 0.23 27.01 27.60
CA CYS A 9 -0.64 26.10 26.86
C CYS A 9 0.16 25.33 25.79
N PRO A 10 0.00 23.99 25.70
CA PRO A 10 0.81 23.15 24.80
C PRO A 10 0.55 23.40 23.31
N CYS A 11 -0.52 24.13 22.96
CA CYS A 11 -0.80 24.55 21.59
C CYS A 11 0.10 25.67 21.06
N GLY A 12 1.11 26.11 21.83
CA GLY A 12 2.06 27.14 21.41
C GLY A 12 1.53 28.58 21.46
N SER A 13 0.32 28.80 21.99
CA SER A 13 -0.32 30.13 22.00
C SER A 13 0.29 31.16 22.97
N GLY A 14 1.25 30.76 23.81
CA GLY A 14 1.83 31.61 24.85
C GLY A 14 0.90 31.99 26.02
N LYS A 15 -0.39 31.58 25.99
CA LYS A 15 -1.38 31.83 27.05
C LYS A 15 -1.35 30.72 28.11
N LYS A 16 -1.82 30.98 29.33
CA LYS A 16 -2.04 29.94 30.36
C LYS A 16 -3.09 28.94 29.89
N TYR A 17 -2.92 27.63 30.14
CA TYR A 17 -3.84 26.56 29.71
C TYR A 17 -5.31 26.87 30.07
N LYS A 18 -5.60 27.35 31.29
CA LYS A 18 -6.95 27.79 31.72
C LYS A 18 -7.58 28.95 30.94
N LYS A 19 -6.78 29.73 30.22
CA LYS A 19 -7.22 30.87 29.40
C LYS A 19 -7.19 30.55 27.90
N CYS A 20 -6.81 29.33 27.52
CA CYS A 20 -6.70 28.88 26.13
C CYS A 20 -7.40 27.53 25.95
N CYS A 21 -6.65 26.44 25.69
CA CYS A 21 -7.24 25.14 25.35
C CYS A 21 -8.24 24.63 26.39
N MET A 22 -8.05 24.83 27.70
CA MET A 22 -9.05 24.41 28.70
C MET A 22 -10.45 25.04 28.50
N LYS A 23 -10.52 26.30 28.01
CA LYS A 23 -11.80 26.92 27.66
C LYS A 23 -12.35 26.37 26.35
N LYS A 24 -11.48 26.05 25.39
CA LYS A 24 -11.88 25.38 24.15
C LYS A 24 -12.44 23.99 24.47
N ASP A 25 -11.76 23.23 25.32
CA ASP A 25 -12.17 21.90 25.79
C ASP A 25 -13.54 21.96 26.49
N ALA A 26 -13.76 22.94 27.37
CA ALA A 26 -15.07 23.14 28.02
C ALA A 26 -16.19 23.55 27.04
N VAL A 27 -15.88 24.35 26.01
CA VAL A 27 -16.85 24.71 24.96
C VAL A 27 -17.19 23.49 24.09
N VAL A 28 -16.20 22.64 23.80
CA VAL A 28 -16.39 21.38 23.06
C VAL A 28 -17.27 20.41 23.87
N GLU A 29 -17.04 20.26 25.18
CA GLU A 29 -17.89 19.44 26.06
C GLU A 29 -19.35 19.95 26.09
N ILE A 30 -19.56 21.27 26.20
CA ILE A 30 -20.91 21.85 26.19
C ILE A 30 -21.60 21.63 24.83
N ARG A 31 -20.87 21.74 23.72
CA ARG A 31 -21.41 21.46 22.37
C ARG A 31 -21.89 20.01 22.26
N LYS A 32 -21.06 19.04 22.69
CA LYS A 32 -21.43 17.62 22.70
C LYS A 32 -22.67 17.33 23.54
N VAL A 33 -22.77 17.88 24.76
CA VAL A 33 -23.96 17.68 25.61
C VAL A 33 -25.23 18.26 24.97
N ARG A 34 -25.11 19.40 24.28
CA ARG A 34 -26.24 19.99 23.55
C ARG A 34 -26.67 19.14 22.35
N GLU A 35 -25.70 18.58 21.62
CA GLU A 35 -25.95 17.67 20.50
C GLU A 35 -26.60 16.37 20.98
N GLU A 36 -26.07 15.72 22.02
CA GLU A 36 -26.66 14.53 22.64
C GLU A 36 -28.10 14.78 23.06
N ARG A 37 -28.35 15.93 23.72
CA ARG A 37 -29.70 16.33 24.13
C ARG A 37 -30.62 16.55 22.92
N PHE A 38 -30.11 17.12 21.83
CA PHE A 38 -30.85 17.30 20.59
C PHE A 38 -31.24 15.97 19.97
N PHE A 39 -30.32 15.01 19.83
CA PHE A 39 -30.64 13.67 19.32
C PHE A 39 -31.62 12.90 20.22
N GLN A 40 -31.49 13.02 21.54
CA GLN A 40 -32.48 12.46 22.48
C GLN A 40 -33.88 13.06 22.26
N LEU A 41 -33.98 14.39 22.16
CA LEU A 41 -35.25 15.06 21.92
C LEU A 41 -35.87 14.67 20.58
N LYS A 42 -35.06 14.48 19.53
CA LYS A 42 -35.51 13.96 18.23
C LYS A 42 -36.11 12.58 18.39
N ASN A 43 -35.39 11.65 19.02
CA ASN A 43 -35.88 10.28 19.20
C ASN A 43 -37.16 10.22 20.04
N GLU A 44 -37.22 10.97 21.14
CA GLU A 44 -38.43 11.07 21.98
C GLU A 44 -39.62 11.61 21.18
N LEU A 45 -39.43 12.70 20.44
CA LEU A 45 -40.52 13.32 19.68
C LEU A 45 -40.97 12.43 18.51
N SER A 46 -40.05 11.80 17.77
CA SER A 46 -40.42 10.85 16.71
C SER A 46 -41.24 9.68 17.25
N GLU A 47 -40.89 9.16 18.42
CA GLU A 47 -41.64 8.09 19.07
C GLU A 47 -43.02 8.56 19.58
N GLU A 48 -43.13 9.76 20.13
CA GLU A 48 -44.42 10.35 20.53
C GLU A 48 -45.38 10.52 19.33
N ILE A 49 -44.87 10.97 18.17
CA ILE A 49 -45.66 11.10 16.94
C ILE A 49 -46.08 9.71 16.46
N TYR A 50 -45.16 8.74 16.46
CA TYR A 50 -45.44 7.38 16.03
C TYR A 50 -46.54 6.73 16.89
N GLN A 51 -46.42 6.82 18.22
CA GLN A 51 -47.43 6.31 19.16
C GLN A 51 -48.76 7.03 19.06
N PHE A 52 -48.75 8.33 18.75
CA PHE A 52 -49.99 9.07 18.45
C PHE A 52 -50.69 8.46 17.23
N LEU A 53 -49.97 8.25 16.13
CA LEU A 53 -50.53 7.65 14.92
C LEU A 53 -51.07 6.24 15.18
N GLU A 54 -50.33 5.39 15.90
CA GLU A 54 -50.79 4.04 16.26
C GLU A 54 -52.06 4.03 17.12
N ARG A 55 -52.29 5.06 17.94
CA ARG A 55 -53.52 5.20 18.74
C ARG A 55 -54.67 5.81 17.93
N SER A 56 -54.36 6.66 16.97
CA SER A 56 -55.33 7.40 16.17
C SER A 56 -55.79 6.64 14.93
N LEU A 57 -55.07 5.61 14.50
CA LEU A 57 -55.33 4.89 13.26
C LEU A 57 -55.56 3.38 13.50
N PRO A 58 -56.39 2.73 12.68
CA PRO A 58 -56.53 1.28 12.71
C PRO A 58 -55.27 0.61 12.16
N PHE A 59 -54.96 -0.59 12.64
CA PHE A 59 -53.82 -1.40 12.18
C PHE A 59 -53.79 -1.59 10.65
N SER A 60 -54.95 -1.66 10.00
CA SER A 60 -55.07 -1.78 8.55
C SER A 60 -54.44 -0.62 7.77
N GLU A 61 -54.43 0.59 8.34
CA GLU A 61 -53.81 1.74 7.67
C GLU A 61 -52.29 1.63 7.62
N LYS A 62 -51.68 1.11 8.71
CA LYS A 62 -50.25 0.82 8.74
C LYS A 62 -49.88 -0.23 7.70
N LEU A 63 -50.63 -1.32 7.61
CA LEU A 63 -50.39 -2.37 6.61
C LEU A 63 -50.53 -1.84 5.17
N ARG A 64 -51.50 -0.95 4.91
CA ARG A 64 -51.65 -0.28 3.61
C ARG A 64 -50.43 0.60 3.30
N ALA A 65 -49.95 1.36 4.27
CA ALA A 65 -48.78 2.21 4.11
C ALA A 65 -47.52 1.37 3.84
N GLU A 66 -47.32 0.27 4.57
CA GLU A 66 -46.23 -0.70 4.33
C GLU A 66 -46.31 -1.28 2.91
N THR A 67 -47.51 -1.66 2.46
CA THR A 67 -47.71 -2.16 1.08
C THR A 67 -47.32 -1.11 0.03
N VAL A 68 -47.69 0.16 0.23
CA VAL A 68 -47.32 1.26 -0.69
C VAL A 68 -45.81 1.48 -0.69
N PHE A 69 -45.19 1.42 0.49
CA PHE A 69 -43.75 1.58 0.62
C PHE A 69 -43.00 0.46 -0.13
N ASP A 70 -43.37 -0.79 0.09
CA ASP A 70 -42.77 -1.97 -0.55
C ASP A 70 -42.97 -2.00 -2.07
N GLN A 71 -44.04 -1.38 -2.57
CA GLN A 71 -44.29 -1.22 -4.00
C GLN A 71 -43.42 -0.14 -4.65
N LYS A 72 -43.05 0.90 -3.90
CA LYS A 72 -42.32 2.07 -4.43
C LYS A 72 -40.80 1.95 -4.30
N ILE A 73 -40.32 1.13 -3.37
CA ILE A 73 -38.89 0.87 -3.15
C ILE A 73 -38.58 -0.57 -3.56
N ASN A 74 -37.63 -0.75 -4.48
CA ASN A 74 -37.21 -2.10 -4.87
C ASN A 74 -36.50 -2.80 -3.69
N SER A 75 -37.08 -3.89 -3.18
CA SER A 75 -36.69 -4.57 -1.93
C SER A 75 -35.37 -5.36 -1.98
N THR A 76 -34.58 -5.25 -3.04
CA THR A 76 -33.29 -5.92 -3.14
C THR A 76 -32.21 -5.17 -2.34
N GLN A 77 -32.01 -5.64 -1.11
CA GLN A 77 -30.73 -5.77 -0.38
C GLN A 77 -30.41 -4.94 0.87
N ASN A 78 -31.29 -4.07 1.37
CA ASN A 78 -31.02 -3.34 2.62
C ASN A 78 -32.09 -3.56 3.68
N GLY A 79 -32.34 -4.83 4.05
CA GLY A 79 -33.37 -5.21 5.04
C GLY A 79 -33.33 -4.41 6.34
N ASP A 80 -32.14 -4.09 6.84
CA ASP A 80 -31.96 -3.34 8.10
C ASP A 80 -32.23 -1.83 7.97
N MET A 81 -32.15 -1.23 6.77
CA MET A 81 -32.40 0.20 6.56
C MET A 81 -33.84 0.55 6.18
N PHE A 82 -34.62 -0.42 5.71
CA PHE A 82 -36.00 -0.17 5.28
C PHE A 82 -36.94 0.17 6.44
N GLY A 83 -36.73 -0.38 7.64
CA GLY A 83 -37.51 -0.02 8.82
C GLY A 83 -37.40 1.46 9.19
N PRO A 84 -36.18 1.99 9.40
CA PRO A 84 -35.96 3.42 9.62
C PRO A 84 -36.44 4.31 8.48
N LEU A 85 -36.26 3.89 7.21
CA LEU A 85 -36.72 4.66 6.05
C LEU A 85 -38.26 4.70 5.97
N PHE A 86 -38.93 3.58 6.21
CA PHE A 86 -40.38 3.51 6.30
C PHE A 86 -40.88 4.44 7.40
N ARG A 87 -40.27 4.42 8.59
CA ARG A 87 -40.66 5.31 9.70
C ARG A 87 -40.50 6.78 9.30
N LEU A 88 -39.39 7.16 8.68
CA LEU A 88 -39.20 8.53 8.16
C LEU A 88 -40.30 8.89 7.15
N TRP A 89 -40.52 8.03 6.16
CA TRP A 89 -41.54 8.21 5.13
C TRP A 89 -42.95 8.38 5.73
N TYR A 90 -43.34 7.48 6.63
CA TYR A 90 -44.65 7.44 7.26
C TYR A 90 -44.95 8.69 8.09
N LEU A 91 -43.94 9.26 8.77
CA LEU A 91 -44.10 10.45 9.58
C LEU A 91 -44.10 11.76 8.76
N PHE A 92 -43.21 11.86 7.76
CA PHE A 92 -42.89 13.13 7.09
C PHE A 92 -43.44 13.27 5.67
N PHE A 93 -43.97 12.21 5.06
CA PHE A 93 -44.31 12.20 3.64
C PHE A 93 -45.64 11.54 3.33
N HIS A 94 -45.99 10.44 4.02
CA HIS A 94 -47.29 9.79 3.88
C HIS A 94 -48.41 10.76 4.29
N ARG A 95 -49.41 10.91 3.41
CA ARG A 95 -50.62 11.70 3.70
C ARG A 95 -51.73 10.76 4.13
N PHE A 96 -52.29 11.02 5.31
CA PHE A 96 -53.44 10.30 5.83
C PHE A 96 -54.75 10.80 5.21
N ASP A 97 -55.88 10.15 5.51
CA ASP A 97 -57.20 10.50 4.96
C ASP A 97 -57.63 11.95 5.27
N ASN A 98 -57.10 12.56 6.32
CA ASN A 98 -57.31 13.97 6.66
C ASN A 98 -56.47 14.94 5.79
N GLY A 99 -55.68 14.42 4.85
CA GLY A 99 -54.79 15.17 3.96
C GLY A 99 -53.48 15.62 4.61
N LEU A 100 -53.27 15.37 5.91
CA LEU A 100 -52.08 15.81 6.64
C LEU A 100 -50.99 14.75 6.65
N ARG A 101 -49.73 15.20 6.74
CA ARG A 101 -48.59 14.35 7.11
C ARG A 101 -48.64 14.01 8.60
N GLY A 102 -47.97 12.95 9.03
CA GLY A 102 -47.93 12.55 10.43
C GLY A 102 -47.45 13.66 11.37
N VAL A 103 -46.36 14.33 11.00
CA VAL A 103 -45.82 15.50 11.73
C VAL A 103 -46.78 16.68 11.78
N GLU A 104 -47.54 16.94 10.70
CA GLU A 104 -48.52 18.03 10.64
C GLU A 104 -49.75 17.73 11.50
N TRP A 105 -50.24 16.50 11.45
CA TRP A 105 -51.38 16.07 12.25
C TRP A 105 -51.05 16.14 13.74
N PHE A 106 -49.89 15.63 14.15
CA PHE A 106 -49.44 15.73 15.54
C PHE A 106 -49.26 17.19 15.98
N TYR A 107 -48.74 18.05 15.09
CA TYR A 107 -48.60 19.49 15.36
C TYR A 107 -49.96 20.16 15.62
N GLN A 108 -50.97 19.89 14.80
CA GLN A 108 -52.30 20.48 14.99
C GLN A 108 -52.95 20.05 16.32
N GLU A 109 -52.77 18.79 16.73
CA GLU A 109 -53.46 18.22 17.89
C GLU A 109 -52.71 18.41 19.22
N LYS A 110 -51.38 18.44 19.21
CA LYS A 110 -50.56 18.28 20.43
C LYS A 110 -49.62 19.45 20.74
N LYS A 111 -49.40 20.39 19.82
CA LYS A 111 -48.42 21.48 20.01
C LYS A 111 -48.58 22.24 21.34
N THR A 112 -49.81 22.58 21.72
CA THR A 112 -50.10 23.37 22.93
C THR A 112 -49.78 22.65 24.24
N GLY A 113 -49.68 21.32 24.21
CA GLY A 113 -49.31 20.48 25.36
C GLY A 113 -47.82 20.13 25.43
N LEU A 114 -47.03 20.47 24.42
CA LEU A 114 -45.60 20.14 24.39
C LEU A 114 -44.76 21.14 25.18
N LYS A 115 -43.66 20.66 25.77
CA LYS A 115 -42.61 21.54 26.31
C LYS A 115 -42.07 22.43 25.20
N ALA A 116 -41.68 23.67 25.54
CA ALA A 116 -41.26 24.69 24.58
C ALA A 116 -40.15 24.22 23.61
N GLU A 117 -39.21 23.39 24.07
CA GLU A 117 -38.16 22.82 23.20
C GLU A 117 -38.73 21.86 22.15
N LYS A 118 -39.60 20.92 22.54
CA LYS A 118 -40.26 19.99 21.62
C LYS A 118 -41.22 20.70 20.67
N ALA A 119 -41.91 21.75 21.14
CA ALA A 119 -42.78 22.55 20.29
C ALA A 119 -42.00 23.27 19.17
N ARG A 120 -40.86 23.89 19.49
CA ARG A 120 -39.98 24.51 18.48
C ARG A 120 -39.37 23.49 17.51
N LEU A 121 -38.99 22.33 18.03
CA LEU A 121 -38.47 21.23 17.21
C LEU A 121 -39.53 20.76 16.20
N LEU A 122 -40.77 20.56 16.67
CA LEU A 122 -41.89 20.17 15.82
C LEU A 122 -42.26 21.24 14.78
N GLU A 123 -42.24 22.52 15.14
CA GLU A 123 -42.41 23.64 14.19
C GLU A 123 -41.37 23.55 13.07
N THR A 124 -40.12 23.30 13.43
CA THR A 124 -39.03 23.13 12.46
C THR A 124 -39.33 21.95 11.53
N TRP A 125 -39.70 20.78 12.09
CA TRP A 125 -39.99 19.56 11.32
C TRP A 125 -41.13 19.74 10.30
N VAL A 126 -42.18 20.47 10.67
CA VAL A 126 -43.29 20.77 9.75
C VAL A 126 -42.82 21.60 8.55
N SER A 127 -41.83 22.47 8.74
CA SER A 127 -41.27 23.35 7.70
C SER A 127 -40.17 22.73 6.82
N LEU A 128 -39.63 21.56 7.19
CA LEU A 128 -38.54 20.95 6.44
C LEU A 128 -39.00 20.50 5.05
N VAL A 129 -38.18 20.74 4.03
CA VAL A 129 -38.34 20.23 2.66
C VAL A 129 -37.12 19.39 2.31
N PRO A 130 -37.28 18.22 1.66
CA PRO A 130 -36.13 17.41 1.26
C PRO A 130 -35.24 18.15 0.28
N ARG A 131 -33.94 17.90 0.40
CA ARG A 131 -32.91 18.44 -0.48
C ARG A 131 -32.08 17.30 -1.05
N LEU A 132 -31.71 17.43 -2.32
CA LEU A 132 -30.70 16.58 -2.93
C LEU A 132 -29.35 17.25 -2.70
N ILE A 133 -28.53 16.64 -1.87
CA ILE A 133 -27.25 17.20 -1.44
C ILE A 133 -26.09 16.28 -1.78
N GLN A 134 -24.92 16.85 -1.97
CA GLN A 134 -23.68 16.13 -2.20
C GLN A 134 -22.55 16.69 -1.35
N ILE A 135 -21.73 15.82 -0.79
CA ILE A 135 -20.52 16.18 -0.05
C ILE A 135 -19.48 16.73 -1.02
N VAL A 136 -19.03 17.96 -0.78
CA VAL A 136 -18.08 18.66 -1.67
C VAL A 136 -16.79 19.06 -0.97
N ASP A 137 -16.77 19.07 0.37
CA ASP A 137 -15.60 19.44 1.16
C ASP A 137 -15.65 18.81 2.55
N MET A 138 -14.52 18.84 3.27
CA MET A 138 -14.42 18.38 4.65
C MET A 138 -13.35 19.15 5.45
N ASP A 139 -13.53 19.21 6.76
CA ASP A 139 -12.52 19.70 7.71
C ASP A 139 -12.51 18.84 8.98
N ASP A 140 -11.73 19.26 9.99
CA ASP A 140 -11.60 18.53 11.25
C ASP A 140 -12.91 18.48 12.07
N ASN A 141 -13.91 19.33 11.77
CA ASN A 141 -15.15 19.46 12.51
C ASN A 141 -16.36 18.86 11.79
N GLY A 142 -16.28 18.60 10.49
CA GLY A 142 -17.37 18.00 9.73
C GLY A 142 -17.18 18.03 8.22
N ILE A 143 -18.30 17.96 7.52
CA ILE A 143 -18.38 18.00 6.05
C ILE A 143 -19.10 19.26 5.59
N THR A 144 -18.80 19.69 4.37
CA THR A 144 -19.63 20.66 3.65
C THR A 144 -20.38 19.93 2.56
N VAL A 145 -21.70 20.12 2.55
CA VAL A 145 -22.57 19.62 1.49
C VAL A 145 -23.11 20.77 0.66
N GLU A 146 -23.33 20.52 -0.62
CA GLU A 146 -23.92 21.46 -1.57
C GLU A 146 -25.26 20.90 -2.07
N ASP A 147 -26.28 21.75 -2.11
CA ASP A 147 -27.57 21.44 -2.70
C ASP A 147 -27.50 21.46 -4.23
N ALA A 148 -27.93 20.38 -4.87
CA ALA A 148 -27.74 20.16 -6.31
C ALA A 148 -28.56 21.12 -7.20
N PHE A 149 -29.55 21.83 -6.66
CA PHE A 149 -30.42 22.74 -7.42
C PHE A 149 -30.12 24.20 -7.10
N THR A 150 -29.91 24.52 -5.82
CA THR A 150 -29.71 25.88 -5.34
C THR A 150 -28.24 26.28 -5.21
N HIS A 151 -27.33 25.31 -5.20
CA HIS A 151 -25.90 25.48 -4.89
C HIS A 151 -25.63 26.09 -3.50
N GLU A 152 -26.64 26.13 -2.62
CA GLU A 152 -26.46 26.51 -1.22
C GLU A 152 -25.56 25.48 -0.53
N ARG A 153 -24.63 25.96 0.30
CA ARG A 153 -23.69 25.12 1.04
C ARG A 153 -24.04 25.08 2.52
N PHE A 154 -24.01 23.88 3.09
CA PHE A 154 -24.34 23.62 4.47
C PHE A 154 -23.18 22.91 5.16
N HIS A 155 -22.78 23.42 6.32
CA HIS A 155 -21.84 22.71 7.19
C HIS A 155 -22.60 21.67 8.02
N MET A 156 -22.15 20.42 7.97
CA MET A 156 -22.68 19.32 8.75
C MET A 156 -21.59 18.79 9.68
N PRO A 157 -21.68 19.06 10.99
CA PRO A 157 -20.71 18.56 11.96
C PRO A 157 -20.67 17.03 12.00
N PHE A 158 -19.50 16.46 12.29
CA PHE A 158 -19.42 15.02 12.55
C PHE A 158 -20.27 14.65 13.78
N CYS A 159 -21.05 13.60 13.65
CA CYS A 159 -21.92 13.09 14.70
C CYS A 159 -21.90 11.55 14.73
N GLU A 160 -22.63 10.93 15.66
CA GLU A 160 -22.68 9.47 15.79
C GLU A 160 -23.11 8.79 14.48
N THR A 161 -24.04 9.39 13.74
CA THR A 161 -24.57 8.85 12.48
C THR A 161 -23.77 9.26 11.23
N MET A 162 -22.82 10.17 11.36
CA MET A 162 -21.93 10.63 10.30
C MET A 162 -20.56 10.95 10.91
N SER A 163 -19.82 9.90 11.26
CA SER A 163 -18.53 10.03 11.97
C SER A 163 -17.34 10.21 11.02
N LYS A 164 -17.53 9.96 9.73
CA LYS A 164 -16.51 10.06 8.68
C LYS A 164 -17.12 10.63 7.39
N PRO A 165 -16.32 11.36 6.60
CA PRO A 165 -16.76 11.85 5.29
C PRO A 165 -16.80 10.69 4.29
N ILE A 166 -17.83 10.68 3.45
CA ILE A 166 -17.92 9.81 2.28
C ILE A 166 -17.62 10.69 1.05
N PRO A 167 -16.42 10.61 0.43
CA PRO A 167 -15.99 11.51 -0.63
C PRO A 167 -17.00 11.57 -1.77
N TRP A 168 -17.49 12.77 -2.09
CA TRP A 168 -18.48 13.00 -3.15
C TRP A 168 -19.81 12.24 -3.00
N GLY A 169 -20.05 11.61 -1.85
CA GLY A 169 -21.31 10.93 -1.55
C GLY A 169 -22.45 11.94 -1.46
N GLY A 170 -23.65 11.54 -1.86
CA GLY A 170 -24.83 12.39 -1.78
C GLY A 170 -26.07 11.64 -1.37
N THR A 171 -27.06 12.40 -0.89
CA THR A 171 -28.31 11.85 -0.37
C THR A 171 -29.48 12.78 -0.69
N PHE A 172 -30.67 12.22 -0.79
CA PHE A 172 -31.92 12.97 -0.79
C PHE A 172 -32.55 12.91 0.60
N CYS A 173 -32.49 14.01 1.36
CA CYS A 173 -32.83 14.00 2.79
C CYS A 173 -33.42 15.31 3.31
N LEU A 174 -34.01 15.27 4.49
CA LEU A 174 -34.41 16.46 5.25
C LEU A 174 -33.19 17.00 6.02
N LEU A 175 -32.79 18.24 5.75
CA LEU A 175 -31.72 18.93 6.48
C LEU A 175 -32.28 19.81 7.59
N GLU A 176 -31.96 19.46 8.83
CA GLU A 176 -32.46 20.12 10.03
C GLU A 176 -31.39 21.06 10.63
N PRO A 177 -31.68 22.37 10.77
CA PRO A 177 -30.75 23.32 11.36
C PRO A 177 -30.67 23.12 12.89
N PHE A 178 -29.45 23.03 13.43
CA PHE A 178 -29.22 23.02 14.88
C PHE A 178 -27.86 23.62 15.23
N GLY A 179 -27.86 24.58 16.16
CA GLY A 179 -26.63 25.25 16.58
C GLY A 179 -26.00 26.05 15.42
N GLU A 180 -24.76 25.70 15.06
CA GLU A 180 -24.00 26.34 13.98
C GLU A 180 -23.95 25.49 12.70
N GLY A 181 -24.71 24.39 12.63
CA GLY A 181 -24.67 23.45 11.52
C GLY A 181 -26.04 22.83 11.19
N TYR A 182 -25.98 21.87 10.28
CA TYR A 182 -27.14 21.12 9.78
C TYR A 182 -26.95 19.63 10.01
N TYR A 183 -28.04 18.92 10.25
CA TYR A 183 -28.03 17.49 10.48
C TYR A 183 -29.08 16.82 9.62
N VAL A 184 -28.79 15.60 9.16
CA VAL A 184 -29.81 14.76 8.54
C VAL A 184 -30.90 14.46 9.58
N HIS A 185 -32.15 14.64 9.18
CA HIS A 185 -33.29 14.16 9.93
C HIS A 185 -33.65 12.73 9.52
N GLY A 186 -33.75 11.82 10.49
CA GLY A 186 -34.05 10.41 10.25
C GLY A 186 -32.86 9.65 9.66
N VAL A 187 -33.13 8.80 8.67
CA VAL A 187 -32.12 8.02 7.94
C VAL A 187 -31.81 8.68 6.60
N ALA A 188 -30.56 8.60 6.17
CA ALA A 188 -30.13 8.99 4.83
C ALA A 188 -29.47 7.80 4.13
N ILE A 189 -29.81 7.63 2.86
CA ILE A 189 -29.13 6.69 1.96
C ILE A 189 -28.10 7.50 1.19
N ILE A 190 -26.83 7.23 1.44
CA ILE A 190 -25.72 7.95 0.81
C ILE A 190 -25.22 7.11 -0.35
N GLU A 191 -25.27 7.69 -1.54
CA GLU A 191 -24.87 7.06 -2.78
C GLU A 191 -23.80 7.88 -3.50
N GLY A 192 -23.12 7.23 -4.46
CA GLY A 192 -22.08 7.90 -5.23
C GLY A 192 -22.61 8.98 -6.18
N PRO A 193 -21.72 9.76 -6.81
CA PRO A 193 -22.09 10.84 -7.74
C PRO A 193 -23.06 10.43 -8.86
N ARG A 194 -23.02 9.17 -9.32
CA ARG A 194 -23.97 8.64 -10.31
C ARG A 194 -25.40 8.60 -9.78
N GLY A 195 -25.59 8.16 -8.54
CA GLY A 195 -26.90 8.13 -7.89
C GLY A 195 -27.47 9.54 -7.77
N VAL A 196 -26.65 10.49 -7.33
CA VAL A 196 -27.03 11.91 -7.25
C VAL A 196 -27.46 12.44 -8.61
N LYS A 197 -26.71 12.14 -9.67
CA LYS A 197 -27.03 12.55 -11.05
C LYS A 197 -28.37 11.98 -11.53
N ARG A 198 -28.65 10.70 -11.25
CA ARG A 198 -29.93 10.08 -11.62
C ARG A 198 -31.10 10.70 -10.84
N ALA A 199 -30.96 10.88 -9.53
CA ALA A 199 -31.96 11.55 -8.71
C ALA A 199 -32.23 12.99 -9.19
N TYR A 200 -31.18 13.74 -9.53
CA TYR A 200 -31.30 15.08 -10.10
C TYR A 200 -32.08 15.08 -11.43
N ALA A 201 -31.75 14.15 -12.34
CA ALA A 201 -32.46 14.01 -13.61
C ALA A 201 -33.93 13.66 -13.39
N LYS A 202 -34.22 12.74 -12.46
CA LYS A 202 -35.59 12.30 -12.15
C LYS A 202 -36.44 13.40 -11.54
N ILE A 203 -35.89 14.21 -10.65
CA ILE A 203 -36.61 15.37 -10.11
C ILE A 203 -36.96 16.35 -11.22
N ASN A 204 -36.04 16.64 -12.15
CA ASN A 204 -36.31 17.52 -13.30
C ASN A 204 -37.36 16.95 -14.25
N GLU A 205 -37.31 15.65 -14.54
CA GLU A 205 -38.31 14.93 -15.31
C GLU A 205 -39.71 15.10 -14.68
N LEU A 206 -39.84 14.77 -13.39
CA LEU A 206 -41.11 14.86 -12.63
C LEU A 206 -41.65 16.29 -12.54
N MET A 207 -40.79 17.30 -12.36
CA MET A 207 -41.20 18.71 -12.39
C MET A 207 -41.74 19.10 -13.77
N SER A 208 -41.11 18.62 -14.85
CA SER A 208 -41.55 18.92 -16.22
C SER A 208 -42.89 18.25 -16.56
N GLU A 209 -43.09 17.00 -16.13
CA GLU A 209 -44.28 16.21 -16.43
C GLU A 209 -45.51 16.67 -15.66
N THR A 210 -45.35 16.97 -14.38
CA THR A 210 -46.47 17.35 -13.49
C THR A 210 -46.71 18.86 -13.46
N ARG A 211 -45.76 19.67 -13.92
CA ARG A 211 -45.72 21.14 -13.78
C ARG A 211 -45.80 21.62 -12.32
N GLN A 212 -45.36 20.79 -11.38
CA GLN A 212 -45.29 21.11 -9.97
C GLN A 212 -43.94 21.76 -9.62
N SER A 213 -43.91 22.51 -8.52
CA SER A 213 -42.68 23.06 -7.96
C SER A 213 -41.78 21.96 -7.39
N TYR A 214 -40.48 22.28 -7.21
CA TYR A 214 -39.53 21.40 -6.54
C TYR A 214 -40.05 20.90 -5.20
N GLU A 215 -40.56 21.79 -4.35
CA GLU A 215 -41.04 21.46 -3.01
C GLU A 215 -42.20 20.46 -3.04
N GLN A 216 -43.11 20.61 -4.01
CA GLN A 216 -44.22 19.68 -4.21
C GLN A 216 -43.70 18.30 -4.63
N ILE A 217 -42.82 18.24 -5.64
CA ILE A 217 -42.21 16.98 -6.10
C ILE A 217 -41.42 16.30 -4.99
N ALA A 218 -40.56 17.05 -4.29
CA ALA A 218 -39.75 16.54 -3.20
C ALA A 218 -40.59 15.92 -2.09
N MET A 219 -41.78 16.47 -1.82
CA MET A 219 -42.71 15.96 -0.83
C MET A 219 -43.54 14.77 -1.30
N THR A 220 -44.06 14.78 -2.52
CA THR A 220 -45.00 13.75 -2.98
C THR A 220 -44.33 12.53 -3.61
N CYS A 221 -43.12 12.71 -4.14
CA CYS A 221 -42.38 11.70 -4.88
C CYS A 221 -41.10 11.24 -4.14
N PHE A 222 -41.07 11.38 -2.81
CA PHE A 222 -39.87 11.11 -2.00
C PHE A 222 -39.31 9.70 -2.24
N LEU A 223 -40.16 8.66 -2.20
CA LEU A 223 -39.70 7.28 -2.38
C LEU A 223 -39.22 7.00 -3.80
N GLU A 224 -39.88 7.57 -4.82
CA GLU A 224 -39.44 7.46 -6.21
C GLU A 224 -38.05 8.06 -6.41
N ILE A 225 -37.77 9.22 -5.81
CA ILE A 225 -36.47 9.89 -5.89
C ILE A 225 -35.40 9.10 -5.14
N VAL A 226 -35.71 8.61 -3.93
CA VAL A 226 -34.78 7.76 -3.16
C VAL A 226 -34.49 6.45 -3.89
N ASN A 227 -35.49 5.83 -4.51
CA ASN A 227 -35.30 4.61 -5.29
C ASN A 227 -34.39 4.84 -6.50
N GLU A 228 -34.47 6.00 -7.14
CA GLU A 228 -33.60 6.36 -8.29
C GLU A 228 -32.17 6.73 -7.85
N LEU A 229 -32.04 7.35 -6.67
CA LEU A 229 -30.76 7.63 -6.03
C LEU A 229 -29.99 6.33 -5.78
N MET A 230 -30.66 5.33 -5.21
CA MET A 230 -30.11 4.00 -4.97
C MET A 230 -29.63 3.37 -6.28
N ASP A 231 -28.39 2.90 -6.31
CA ASP A 231 -27.84 2.29 -7.51
C ASP A 231 -28.43 0.89 -7.78
N PRO A 232 -29.13 0.65 -8.91
CA PRO A 232 -29.58 -0.70 -9.25
C PRO A 232 -28.42 -1.65 -9.58
N TYR A 233 -27.19 -1.13 -9.74
CA TYR A 233 -25.99 -1.88 -10.14
C TYR A 233 -25.20 -2.47 -8.95
N ASP A 234 -25.84 -3.28 -8.12
CA ASP A 234 -25.21 -3.99 -7.00
C ASP A 234 -24.21 -5.11 -7.40
N PHE A 235 -23.41 -5.10 -8.48
CA PHE A 235 -22.48 -6.22 -8.84
C PHE A 235 -23.08 -7.65 -9.05
N ARG A 236 -24.15 -8.06 -8.35
CA ARG A 236 -24.81 -9.37 -8.30
C ARG A 236 -25.90 -9.51 -9.36
N HIS A 237 -26.29 -8.42 -10.00
CA HIS A 237 -27.25 -8.37 -11.11
C HIS A 237 -26.63 -7.92 -12.44
N ARG A 238 -25.30 -7.93 -12.55
CA ARG A 238 -24.62 -7.65 -13.83
C ARG A 238 -25.03 -8.73 -14.84
N GLU A 239 -25.34 -8.30 -16.05
CA GLU A 239 -25.52 -9.21 -17.19
C GLU A 239 -24.29 -10.14 -17.26
N MET A 240 -24.51 -11.45 -17.33
CA MET A 240 -23.42 -12.42 -17.36
C MET A 240 -22.98 -12.63 -18.81
N THR A 241 -21.67 -12.66 -19.03
CA THR A 241 -21.06 -13.07 -20.29
C THR A 241 -20.25 -14.34 -20.10
N LYS A 242 -19.95 -15.04 -21.19
CA LYS A 242 -19.03 -16.19 -21.17
C LYS A 242 -17.62 -15.72 -21.47
N ILE A 243 -16.68 -16.02 -20.59
CA ILE A 243 -15.24 -15.87 -20.83
C ILE A 243 -14.58 -17.24 -21.00
N ASP A 244 -13.49 -17.29 -21.76
CA ASP A 244 -12.72 -18.49 -22.02
C ASP A 244 -11.57 -18.63 -21.00
N GLU A 245 -11.62 -19.67 -20.17
CA GLU A 245 -10.47 -20.16 -19.41
C GLU A 245 -9.68 -21.12 -20.30
N VAL A 246 -8.45 -20.77 -20.62
CA VAL A 246 -7.56 -21.57 -21.46
C VAL A 246 -6.57 -22.32 -20.57
N THR A 247 -6.45 -23.63 -20.80
CA THR A 247 -5.37 -24.44 -20.22
C THR A 247 -4.49 -25.00 -21.33
N LEU A 248 -3.18 -24.75 -21.24
CA LEU A 248 -2.16 -25.37 -22.07
C LEU A 248 -1.48 -26.50 -21.30
N HIS A 249 -1.30 -27.63 -21.96
CA HIS A 249 -0.69 -28.82 -21.38
C HIS A 249 0.62 -29.15 -22.09
N TYR A 250 1.68 -29.35 -21.31
CA TYR A 250 3.00 -29.74 -21.81
C TYR A 250 3.50 -30.98 -21.07
N GLU A 251 4.19 -31.85 -21.79
CA GLU A 251 5.05 -32.89 -21.22
C GLU A 251 6.42 -32.27 -20.93
N VAL A 252 7.00 -32.56 -19.78
CA VAL A 252 8.25 -31.94 -19.31
C VAL A 252 9.25 -33.03 -18.96
N ASP A 253 10.42 -32.98 -19.57
CA ASP A 253 11.49 -33.96 -19.33
C ASP A 253 12.10 -33.76 -17.94
N ASP A 254 12.45 -32.51 -17.61
CA ASP A 254 13.04 -32.10 -16.34
C ASP A 254 12.43 -30.79 -15.84
N GLY A 255 11.51 -30.91 -14.88
CA GLY A 255 10.81 -29.77 -14.30
C GLY A 255 11.74 -28.74 -13.64
N LYS A 256 12.88 -29.16 -13.05
CA LYS A 256 13.81 -28.23 -12.40
C LYS A 256 14.57 -27.40 -13.43
N LYS A 257 15.02 -28.02 -14.53
CA LYS A 257 15.65 -27.30 -15.64
C LYS A 257 14.71 -26.33 -16.31
N LEU A 258 13.44 -26.72 -16.47
CA LEU A 258 12.43 -25.84 -17.02
C LEU A 258 12.18 -24.62 -16.12
N VAL A 259 11.97 -24.84 -14.81
CA VAL A 259 11.81 -23.74 -13.84
C VAL A 259 13.00 -22.78 -13.90
N HIS A 260 14.22 -23.31 -13.85
CA HIS A 260 15.44 -22.49 -13.92
C HIS A 260 15.55 -21.70 -15.24
N SER A 261 15.14 -22.28 -16.37
CA SER A 261 15.09 -21.59 -17.67
C SER A 261 14.05 -20.46 -17.69
N LEU A 262 12.88 -20.68 -17.10
CA LEU A 262 11.82 -19.68 -17.01
C LEU A 262 12.18 -18.55 -16.03
N GLU A 263 12.80 -18.87 -14.89
CA GLU A 263 13.33 -17.87 -13.95
C GLU A 263 14.43 -17.03 -14.61
N LYS A 264 15.33 -17.66 -15.37
CA LYS A 264 16.40 -16.96 -16.10
C LYS A 264 15.86 -15.97 -17.14
N GLN A 265 14.73 -16.29 -17.77
CA GLN A 265 14.08 -15.38 -18.71
C GLN A 265 13.32 -14.24 -18.02
N ASP A 266 13.23 -14.26 -16.69
CA ASP A 266 12.46 -13.32 -15.88
C ASP A 266 11.01 -13.22 -16.41
N VAL A 267 10.36 -14.38 -16.56
CA VAL A 267 8.96 -14.49 -17.03
C VAL A 267 8.08 -15.28 -16.07
N VAL A 268 8.61 -15.67 -14.91
CA VAL A 268 7.85 -16.38 -13.87
C VAL A 268 8.19 -15.86 -12.48
N ILE A 269 7.21 -15.95 -11.58
CA ILE A 269 7.37 -15.78 -10.14
C ILE A 269 7.21 -17.15 -9.50
N VAL A 270 8.12 -17.54 -8.60
CA VAL A 270 8.00 -18.81 -7.86
C VAL A 270 7.07 -18.61 -6.68
N ASP A 271 5.89 -19.23 -6.73
CA ASP A 271 4.88 -19.11 -5.67
C ASP A 271 5.10 -20.14 -4.56
N GLU A 272 5.31 -21.40 -4.95
CA GLU A 272 5.41 -22.52 -4.00
C GLU A 272 6.20 -23.68 -4.61
N GLN A 273 7.17 -24.22 -3.85
CA GLN A 273 7.87 -25.44 -4.20
C GLN A 273 7.75 -26.47 -3.05
N LYS A 274 6.84 -27.44 -3.21
CA LYS A 274 6.62 -28.50 -2.22
C LYS A 274 6.77 -29.88 -2.85
N GLY A 275 7.84 -30.58 -2.48
CA GLY A 275 8.11 -31.94 -2.93
C GLY A 275 8.26 -32.03 -4.46
N LYS A 276 7.27 -32.62 -5.13
CA LYS A 276 7.27 -32.82 -6.60
C LYS A 276 6.39 -31.83 -7.36
N ILE A 277 5.71 -30.92 -6.66
CA ILE A 277 4.83 -29.92 -7.25
C ILE A 277 5.50 -28.55 -7.12
N THR A 278 5.61 -27.86 -8.24
CA THR A 278 6.09 -26.47 -8.31
C THR A 278 4.97 -25.63 -8.90
N LYS A 279 4.57 -24.56 -8.20
CA LYS A 279 3.61 -23.57 -8.68
C LYS A 279 4.36 -22.28 -8.98
N LEU A 280 4.09 -21.73 -10.15
CA LEU A 280 4.66 -20.47 -10.61
C LEU A 280 3.53 -19.59 -11.15
N SER A 281 3.75 -18.29 -11.15
CA SER A 281 2.90 -17.32 -11.82
C SER A 281 3.61 -16.81 -13.08
N PHE A 282 2.94 -16.84 -14.22
CA PHE A 282 3.47 -16.28 -15.47
C PHE A 282 3.45 -14.76 -15.38
N ALA A 283 4.62 -14.16 -15.44
CA ALA A 283 4.81 -12.77 -15.08
C ALA A 283 4.75 -11.84 -16.30
N GLY A 284 4.03 -10.73 -16.15
CA GLY A 284 3.90 -9.67 -17.14
C GLY A 284 4.69 -8.43 -16.78
N LYS A 285 4.10 -7.25 -17.04
CA LYS A 285 4.72 -5.97 -16.77
C LYS A 285 5.00 -5.78 -15.27
N GLN A 286 6.05 -5.03 -14.99
CA GLN A 286 6.42 -4.65 -13.64
C GLN A 286 6.15 -3.17 -13.41
N TYR A 287 5.63 -2.84 -12.23
CA TYR A 287 5.35 -1.48 -11.81
C TYR A 287 5.99 -1.21 -10.44
N ILE A 288 6.40 0.04 -10.24
CA ILE A 288 6.89 0.54 -8.95
C ILE A 288 5.94 1.66 -8.53
N TYR A 289 5.34 1.51 -7.35
CA TYR A 289 4.49 2.50 -6.73
C TYR A 289 5.23 3.15 -5.56
N GLU A 290 5.49 4.45 -5.68
CA GLU A 290 6.09 5.27 -4.64
C GLU A 290 5.00 6.14 -4.01
N ASP A 291 5.02 6.23 -2.69
CA ASP A 291 4.07 7.03 -1.91
C ASP A 291 4.83 7.68 -0.75
N ASN A 292 4.67 8.99 -0.57
CA ASN A 292 5.35 9.70 0.52
C ASN A 292 4.80 9.38 1.93
N LEU A 293 3.76 8.55 2.03
CA LEU A 293 3.32 7.91 3.27
C LEU A 293 3.99 6.55 3.53
N ALA A 294 4.65 5.94 2.55
CA ALA A 294 5.34 4.67 2.70
C ALA A 294 6.84 4.89 2.97
N SER A 295 7.44 4.01 3.78
CA SER A 295 8.89 4.04 4.06
C SER A 295 9.75 3.52 2.89
N SER A 296 9.16 2.75 1.98
CA SER A 296 9.77 2.28 0.74
C SER A 296 8.71 2.06 -0.35
N PRO A 297 9.11 1.92 -1.63
CA PRO A 297 8.17 1.62 -2.72
C PRO A 297 7.48 0.25 -2.57
N VAL A 298 6.33 0.12 -3.23
CA VAL A 298 5.64 -1.15 -3.48
C VAL A 298 5.97 -1.60 -4.90
N TYR A 299 6.51 -2.81 -5.03
CA TYR A 299 6.79 -3.42 -6.32
C TYR A 299 5.63 -4.33 -6.69
N MET A 300 5.11 -4.14 -7.90
CA MET A 300 4.00 -4.92 -8.42
C MET A 300 4.41 -5.60 -9.72
N ARG A 301 3.95 -6.83 -9.93
CA ARG A 301 4.20 -7.56 -11.16
C ARG A 301 2.94 -8.24 -11.63
N GLU A 302 2.55 -8.01 -12.88
CA GLU A 302 1.37 -8.63 -13.47
C GLU A 302 1.48 -10.15 -13.42
N VAL A 303 0.39 -10.80 -13.06
CA VAL A 303 0.23 -12.24 -13.14
C VAL A 303 -0.72 -12.53 -14.30
N LEU A 304 -0.14 -12.99 -15.40
CA LEU A 304 -0.82 -13.27 -16.66
C LEU A 304 -1.48 -14.66 -16.69
N GLY A 305 -1.14 -15.52 -15.73
CA GLY A 305 -1.71 -16.85 -15.55
C GLY A 305 -0.89 -17.68 -14.57
N PHE A 306 -1.37 -18.88 -14.28
CA PHE A 306 -0.77 -19.77 -13.28
C PHE A 306 -0.19 -21.02 -13.94
N ILE A 307 0.99 -21.43 -13.50
CA ILE A 307 1.72 -22.59 -13.98
C ILE A 307 1.82 -23.59 -12.83
N GLU A 308 1.40 -24.83 -13.08
CA GLU A 308 1.63 -25.95 -12.17
C GLU A 308 2.47 -27.02 -12.88
N ILE A 309 3.59 -27.39 -12.27
CA ILE A 309 4.47 -28.46 -12.74
C ILE A 309 4.41 -29.60 -11.74
N ASN A 310 3.94 -30.76 -12.20
CA ASN A 310 3.88 -31.97 -11.41
C ASN A 310 4.56 -33.12 -12.16
N LYS A 311 5.73 -33.55 -11.67
CA LYS A 311 6.60 -34.55 -12.32
C LYS A 311 6.93 -34.16 -13.77
N HIS A 312 6.29 -34.82 -14.73
CA HIS A 312 6.52 -34.66 -16.18
C HIS A 312 5.39 -33.91 -16.88
N HIS A 313 4.49 -33.26 -16.14
CA HIS A 313 3.35 -32.57 -16.70
C HIS A 313 3.29 -31.13 -16.21
N LEU A 314 3.22 -30.19 -17.15
CA LEU A 314 2.98 -28.78 -16.89
C LEU A 314 1.59 -28.39 -17.35
N LYS A 315 0.91 -27.60 -16.52
CA LYS A 315 -0.34 -26.92 -16.85
C LYS A 315 -0.14 -25.42 -16.72
N PHE A 316 -0.45 -24.68 -17.78
CA PHE A 316 -0.60 -23.23 -17.71
C PHE A 316 -2.08 -22.88 -17.85
N VAL A 317 -2.62 -22.10 -16.93
CA VAL A 317 -4.03 -21.69 -16.87
C VAL A 317 -4.13 -20.16 -16.91
N THR A 318 -4.96 -19.63 -17.79
CA THR A 318 -5.20 -18.19 -17.90
C THR A 318 -6.61 -17.88 -18.43
N PHE A 319 -7.11 -16.69 -18.08
CA PHE A 319 -8.32 -16.08 -18.64
C PHE A 319 -7.99 -14.96 -19.63
N LEU A 320 -6.71 -14.67 -19.85
CA LEU A 320 -6.23 -13.59 -20.71
C LEU A 320 -5.84 -14.16 -22.08
N PRO A 321 -6.50 -13.76 -23.18
CA PRO A 321 -6.18 -14.25 -24.52
C PRO A 321 -4.71 -14.03 -24.90
N ASP A 322 -4.19 -12.82 -24.67
CA ASP A 322 -2.82 -12.43 -25.05
C ASP A 322 -1.73 -13.20 -24.27
N ALA A 323 -2.07 -13.66 -23.05
CA ALA A 323 -1.16 -14.46 -22.24
C ALA A 323 -0.92 -15.86 -22.84
N VAL A 324 -1.90 -16.41 -23.56
CA VAL A 324 -1.78 -17.72 -24.22
C VAL A 324 -0.68 -17.68 -25.28
N GLU A 325 -0.72 -16.68 -26.17
CA GLU A 325 0.28 -16.54 -27.22
C GLU A 325 1.66 -16.22 -26.66
N SER A 326 1.71 -15.35 -25.66
CA SER A 326 2.95 -14.98 -24.97
C SER A 326 3.60 -16.19 -24.30
N PHE A 327 2.82 -17.04 -23.63
CA PHE A 327 3.33 -18.24 -22.97
C PHE A 327 3.85 -19.27 -23.99
N ILE A 328 3.15 -19.47 -25.11
CA ILE A 328 3.62 -20.37 -26.18
C ILE A 328 5.00 -19.93 -26.70
N LYS A 329 5.19 -18.64 -26.99
CA LYS A 329 6.47 -18.09 -27.46
C LYS A 329 7.60 -18.30 -26.45
N VAL A 330 7.32 -18.12 -25.16
CA VAL A 330 8.28 -18.39 -24.08
C VAL A 330 8.66 -19.87 -24.03
N MET A 331 7.67 -20.76 -24.15
CA MET A 331 7.91 -22.21 -24.14
C MET A 331 8.68 -22.69 -25.37
N GLU A 332 8.51 -22.07 -26.54
CA GLU A 332 9.33 -22.34 -27.74
C GLU A 332 10.81 -21.98 -27.51
N LYS A 333 11.08 -20.85 -26.83
CA LYS A 333 12.45 -20.44 -26.45
C LYS A 333 13.06 -21.35 -25.39
N ALA A 334 12.26 -21.97 -24.53
CA ALA A 334 12.73 -22.91 -23.51
C ALA A 334 13.28 -24.23 -24.10
N GLY A 335 13.16 -24.44 -25.42
CA GLY A 335 13.80 -25.54 -26.15
C GLY A 335 13.10 -26.89 -25.96
N SER A 336 13.81 -27.99 -26.25
CA SER A 336 13.25 -29.36 -26.24
C SER A 336 12.90 -29.91 -24.84
N VAL A 337 12.95 -29.09 -23.78
CA VAL A 337 12.72 -29.50 -22.39
C VAL A 337 11.22 -29.70 -22.09
N ALA A 338 10.36 -29.15 -22.95
CA ALA A 338 8.93 -29.32 -22.87
C ALA A 338 8.30 -29.53 -24.25
N ARG A 339 7.35 -30.47 -24.33
CA ARG A 339 6.61 -30.80 -25.55
C ARG A 339 5.14 -30.47 -25.38
N PHE A 340 4.59 -29.65 -26.28
CA PHE A 340 3.16 -29.33 -26.25
C PHE A 340 2.31 -30.59 -26.46
N ILE A 341 1.28 -30.76 -25.63
CA ILE A 341 0.34 -31.88 -25.70
C ILE A 341 -0.97 -31.43 -26.32
N LYS A 342 -1.66 -30.48 -25.68
CA LYS A 342 -2.98 -30.01 -26.09
C LYS A 342 -3.35 -28.68 -25.43
N LYS A 343 -4.30 -27.99 -26.06
CA LYS A 343 -5.01 -26.82 -25.51
C LYS A 343 -6.45 -27.24 -25.17
N THR A 344 -6.92 -26.89 -23.98
CA THR A 344 -8.33 -27.06 -23.57
C THR A 344 -8.92 -25.71 -23.22
N VAL A 345 -10.21 -25.52 -23.53
CA VAL A 345 -10.94 -24.28 -23.24
C VAL A 345 -12.18 -24.61 -22.43
N ARG A 346 -12.39 -23.91 -21.33
CA ARG A 346 -13.58 -24.00 -20.49
C ARG A 346 -14.27 -22.63 -20.49
N LYS A 347 -15.58 -22.63 -20.73
CA LYS A 347 -16.39 -21.40 -20.64
C LYS A 347 -16.81 -21.16 -19.20
N LEU A 348 -16.54 -19.97 -18.68
CA LEU A 348 -16.96 -19.53 -17.36
C LEU A 348 -17.95 -18.37 -17.47
N ASP A 349 -18.90 -18.32 -16.54
CA ASP A 349 -19.77 -17.17 -16.37
C ASP A 349 -19.00 -16.08 -15.62
N ALA A 350 -18.85 -14.92 -16.25
CA ALA A 350 -18.29 -13.73 -15.63
C ALA A 350 -19.23 -12.53 -15.85
N PRO A 351 -19.26 -11.56 -14.92
CA PRO A 351 -20.04 -10.36 -15.15
C PRO A 351 -19.53 -9.59 -16.37
N LYS A 352 -20.43 -9.08 -17.21
CA LYS A 352 -20.10 -8.23 -18.35
C LYS A 352 -19.35 -6.98 -17.88
N ASN A 353 -18.38 -6.55 -18.68
CA ASN A 353 -17.51 -5.40 -18.41
C ASN A 353 -16.71 -5.51 -17.09
N VAL A 354 -16.38 -6.73 -16.65
CA VAL A 354 -15.38 -6.97 -15.58
C VAL A 354 -14.10 -7.50 -16.20
N GLU A 355 -12.99 -6.84 -15.87
CA GLU A 355 -11.65 -7.34 -16.19
C GLU A 355 -11.03 -8.01 -14.96
N PHE A 356 -10.37 -9.16 -15.19
CA PHE A 356 -9.60 -9.85 -14.16
C PHE A 356 -8.14 -9.49 -14.33
N ARG A 357 -7.61 -8.67 -13.42
CA ARG A 357 -6.18 -8.34 -13.35
C ARG A 357 -5.65 -8.83 -12.01
N SER A 358 -4.47 -9.43 -12.03
CA SER A 358 -3.81 -9.96 -10.84
C SER A 358 -2.38 -9.46 -10.80
N TYR A 359 -1.91 -9.13 -9.61
CA TYR A 359 -0.58 -8.59 -9.37
C TYR A 359 0.06 -9.31 -8.18
N ALA A 360 1.27 -9.82 -8.37
CA ALA A 360 2.15 -10.18 -7.28
C ALA A 360 2.76 -8.90 -6.71
N MET A 361 2.79 -8.78 -5.39
CA MET A 361 3.25 -7.57 -4.71
C MET A 361 4.38 -7.89 -3.74
N GLN A 362 5.39 -7.04 -3.75
CA GLN A 362 6.46 -7.03 -2.77
C GLN A 362 6.49 -5.67 -2.09
N LEU A 363 6.38 -5.71 -0.76
CA LEU A 363 6.39 -4.55 0.11
C LEU A 363 7.68 -4.56 0.95
N GLY A 364 8.18 -3.39 1.33
CA GLY A 364 9.28 -3.30 2.30
C GLY A 364 8.83 -3.74 3.69
N GLU A 365 9.78 -4.14 4.54
CA GLU A 365 9.54 -4.70 5.88
C GLU A 365 8.66 -3.80 6.77
N ASN A 366 8.78 -2.47 6.61
CA ASN A 366 8.04 -1.48 7.39
C ASN A 366 6.88 -0.82 6.62
N VAL A 367 6.44 -1.39 5.50
CA VAL A 367 5.32 -0.87 4.71
C VAL A 367 4.05 -1.69 5.03
N PRO A 368 2.98 -1.06 5.58
CA PRO A 368 1.73 -1.75 5.86
C PRO A 368 1.11 -2.42 4.62
N LEU A 369 0.47 -3.58 4.82
CA LEU A 369 -0.13 -4.38 3.73
C LEU A 369 -1.18 -3.62 2.90
N TYR A 370 -1.89 -2.66 3.50
CA TYR A 370 -2.89 -1.85 2.79
C TYR A 370 -2.28 -1.03 1.64
N PHE A 371 -0.97 -0.75 1.66
CA PHE A 371 -0.31 -0.08 0.53
C PHE A 371 -0.34 -0.91 -0.75
N GLY A 372 -0.44 -2.24 -0.67
CA GLY A 372 -0.69 -3.07 -1.85
C GLY A 372 -2.05 -2.76 -2.49
N ALA A 373 -3.09 -2.55 -1.68
CA ALA A 373 -4.41 -2.16 -2.18
C ALA A 373 -4.40 -0.74 -2.77
N LEU A 374 -3.68 0.21 -2.16
CA LEU A 374 -3.52 1.56 -2.70
C LEU A 374 -2.77 1.56 -4.04
N ALA A 375 -1.70 0.78 -4.14
CA ALA A 375 -0.90 0.64 -5.36
C ALA A 375 -1.74 0.04 -6.50
N ASN A 376 -2.52 -1.01 -6.22
CA ASN A 376 -3.41 -1.64 -7.19
C ASN A 376 -4.49 -0.68 -7.68
N GLN A 377 -5.17 0.02 -6.76
CA GLN A 377 -6.18 1.02 -7.13
C GLN A 377 -5.57 2.18 -7.93
N THR A 378 -4.38 2.64 -7.57
CA THR A 378 -3.67 3.67 -8.33
C THR A 378 -3.38 3.19 -9.75
N LEU A 379 -2.85 1.98 -9.93
CA LEU A 379 -2.58 1.41 -11.25
C LEU A 379 -3.86 1.29 -12.10
N ASP A 380 -4.96 0.79 -11.53
CA ASP A 380 -6.26 0.70 -12.21
C ASP A 380 -6.75 2.07 -12.71
N ILE A 381 -6.63 3.11 -11.88
CA ILE A 381 -6.99 4.48 -12.26
C ILE A 381 -6.11 4.97 -13.41
N TYR A 382 -4.80 4.80 -13.30
CA TYR A 382 -3.84 5.23 -14.35
C TYR A 382 -4.11 4.52 -15.68
N GLN A 383 -4.39 3.22 -15.66
CA GLN A 383 -4.76 2.47 -16.85
C GLN A 383 -6.09 2.96 -17.43
N SER A 384 -7.08 3.21 -16.57
CA SER A 384 -8.39 3.74 -16.97
C SER A 384 -8.32 5.11 -17.65
N LEU A 385 -7.26 5.90 -17.43
CA LEU A 385 -7.06 7.17 -18.16
C LEU A 385 -6.93 6.96 -19.68
N HIS A 386 -6.43 5.79 -20.09
CA HIS A 386 -6.17 5.42 -21.47
C HIS A 386 -7.23 4.45 -22.04
N THR A 387 -8.20 4.03 -21.22
CA THR A 387 -9.26 3.12 -21.65
C THR A 387 -10.42 3.91 -22.29
N PRO A 388 -10.91 3.50 -23.48
CA PRO A 388 -12.12 4.04 -24.10
C PRO A 388 -13.33 4.00 -23.16
N GLN A 389 -14.06 5.11 -23.03
CA GLN A 389 -15.28 5.17 -22.23
C GLN A 389 -16.51 5.11 -23.16
N GLU A 390 -17.46 4.22 -22.86
CA GLU A 390 -18.71 4.09 -23.62
C GLU A 390 -19.53 5.38 -23.61
N GLU A 391 -19.58 6.08 -22.47
CA GLU A 391 -20.31 7.35 -22.31
C GLU A 391 -19.73 8.52 -23.12
N TRP A 392 -18.53 8.36 -23.68
CA TRP A 392 -17.85 9.36 -24.51
C TRP A 392 -17.57 8.84 -25.92
N ASP A 393 -18.43 7.96 -26.44
CA ASP A 393 -18.34 7.38 -27.80
C ASP A 393 -16.96 6.75 -28.08
N GLY A 394 -16.38 6.09 -27.06
CA GLY A 394 -15.08 5.43 -27.15
C GLY A 394 -13.86 6.35 -26.96
N LYS A 395 -14.06 7.61 -26.59
CA LYS A 395 -12.95 8.49 -26.20
C LYS A 395 -12.37 8.12 -24.84
N THR A 396 -11.08 8.35 -24.66
CA THR A 396 -10.36 8.15 -23.38
C THR A 396 -10.40 9.42 -22.51
N VAL A 397 -10.08 9.29 -21.22
CA VAL A 397 -9.95 10.45 -20.31
C VAL A 397 -8.88 11.41 -20.83
N MET A 398 -7.75 10.90 -21.31
CA MET A 398 -6.69 11.73 -21.88
C MET A 398 -7.16 12.57 -23.07
N GLN A 399 -7.94 11.98 -23.98
CA GLN A 399 -8.53 12.72 -25.11
C GLN A 399 -9.53 13.77 -24.66
N MET A 400 -10.29 13.51 -23.59
CA MET A 400 -11.22 14.50 -23.02
C MET A 400 -10.47 15.69 -22.39
N VAL A 401 -9.36 15.42 -21.70
CA VAL A 401 -8.47 16.46 -21.16
C VAL A 401 -7.89 17.31 -22.29
N GLU A 402 -7.39 16.69 -23.36
CA GLU A 402 -6.86 17.39 -24.55
C GLU A 402 -7.92 18.26 -25.24
N GLN A 403 -9.18 17.81 -25.25
CA GLN A 403 -10.32 18.57 -25.78
C GLN A 403 -10.83 19.67 -24.83
N GLY A 404 -10.21 19.84 -23.66
CA GLY A 404 -10.60 20.86 -22.67
C GLY A 404 -11.91 20.56 -21.95
N LYS A 405 -12.38 19.30 -21.97
CA LYS A 405 -13.65 18.84 -21.36
C LYS A 405 -13.50 18.64 -19.85
N LYS A 406 -13.15 19.72 -19.14
CA LYS A 406 -12.76 19.68 -17.72
C LYS A 406 -13.90 19.24 -16.79
N GLU A 407 -15.14 19.64 -17.06
CA GLU A 407 -16.29 19.28 -16.22
C GLU A 407 -16.63 17.79 -16.32
N GLU A 408 -16.51 17.21 -17.51
CA GLU A 408 -16.67 15.78 -17.73
C GLU A 408 -15.57 14.97 -17.03
N VAL A 409 -14.32 15.42 -17.13
CA VAL A 409 -13.18 14.77 -16.45
C VAL A 409 -13.28 14.91 -14.93
N GLU A 410 -13.71 16.06 -14.41
CA GLU A 410 -13.90 16.25 -12.96
C GLU A 410 -14.97 15.29 -12.43
N ARG A 411 -16.13 15.18 -13.10
CA ARG A 411 -17.18 14.23 -12.71
C ARG A 411 -16.69 12.79 -12.72
N TRP A 412 -15.91 12.42 -13.73
CA TRP A 412 -15.30 11.08 -13.80
C TRP A 412 -14.35 10.82 -12.63
N LEU A 413 -13.52 11.80 -12.26
CA LEU A 413 -12.61 11.68 -11.10
C LEU A 413 -13.35 11.60 -9.77
N GLN A 414 -14.40 12.40 -9.57
CA GLN A 414 -15.23 12.34 -8.36
C GLN A 414 -15.86 10.96 -8.18
N GLU A 415 -16.35 10.37 -9.27
CA GLU A 415 -16.91 9.02 -9.23
C GLU A 415 -15.86 7.96 -8.88
N ARG A 416 -14.66 8.04 -9.50
CA ARG A 416 -13.56 7.12 -9.20
C ARG A 416 -13.06 7.26 -7.78
N GLU A 417 -13.06 8.47 -7.24
CA GLU A 417 -12.67 8.72 -5.86
C GLU A 417 -13.68 8.14 -4.86
N TYR A 418 -14.98 8.28 -5.12
CA TYR A 418 -16.02 7.62 -4.33
C TYR A 418 -15.85 6.09 -4.36
N ILE A 419 -15.72 5.48 -5.55
CA ILE A 419 -15.55 4.03 -5.71
C ILE A 419 -14.28 3.55 -4.99
N SER A 420 -13.18 4.29 -5.16
CA SER A 420 -11.91 3.98 -4.50
C SER A 420 -12.03 4.06 -2.97
N PHE A 421 -12.73 5.06 -2.44
CA PHE A 421 -13.00 5.16 -1.01
C PHE A 421 -13.82 3.98 -0.49
N MET A 422 -14.91 3.60 -1.17
CA MET A 422 -15.73 2.45 -0.75
C MET A 422 -14.94 1.14 -0.77
N ASN A 423 -14.04 0.96 -1.74
CA ASN A 423 -13.14 -0.19 -1.79
C ASN A 423 -12.10 -0.17 -0.67
N ALA A 424 -11.54 1.01 -0.38
CA ALA A 424 -10.58 1.21 0.70
C ALA A 424 -11.21 0.96 2.08
N GLU A 425 -12.46 1.37 2.29
CA GLU A 425 -13.20 1.15 3.53
C GLU A 425 -13.45 -0.35 3.79
N ARG A 426 -13.84 -1.11 2.77
CA ARG A 426 -13.99 -2.59 2.86
C ARG A 426 -12.69 -3.31 3.22
N LEU A 427 -11.55 -2.70 2.92
CA LEU A 427 -10.22 -3.20 3.22
C LEU A 427 -9.60 -2.53 4.47
N GLU A 428 -10.39 -1.75 5.21
CA GLU A 428 -9.98 -1.03 6.42
C GLU A 428 -8.72 -0.15 6.22
N CYS A 429 -8.57 0.44 5.02
CA CYS A 429 -7.44 1.31 4.71
C CYS A 429 -7.56 2.64 5.48
N PRO A 430 -6.57 3.03 6.30
CA PRO A 430 -6.64 4.24 7.11
C PRO A 430 -6.37 5.53 6.34
N VAL A 431 -5.97 5.41 5.06
CA VAL A 431 -5.62 6.53 4.18
C VAL A 431 -6.25 6.33 2.81
N THR A 432 -6.50 7.42 2.10
CA THR A 432 -7.10 7.40 0.76
C THR A 432 -6.05 7.29 -0.34
N VAL A 433 -6.51 6.90 -1.53
CA VAL A 433 -5.73 6.96 -2.79
C VAL A 433 -5.47 8.42 -3.18
N ASP A 434 -4.30 8.67 -3.77
CA ASP A 434 -3.87 10.01 -4.19
C ASP A 434 -4.43 10.40 -5.57
N PHE A 435 -5.63 10.97 -5.58
CA PHE A 435 -6.18 11.59 -6.78
C PHE A 435 -5.57 12.97 -7.09
N ASN A 436 -4.92 13.61 -6.11
CA ASN A 436 -4.38 14.96 -6.25
C ASN A 436 -3.20 15.01 -7.21
N THR A 437 -2.41 13.93 -7.31
CA THR A 437 -1.36 13.83 -8.34
C THR A 437 -1.91 13.87 -9.76
N ILE A 438 -3.05 13.23 -10.03
CA ILE A 438 -3.69 13.28 -11.36
C ILE A 438 -4.35 14.65 -11.58
N ARG A 439 -5.08 15.17 -10.59
CA ARG A 439 -5.76 16.47 -10.68
C ARG A 439 -4.80 17.62 -10.98
N ARG A 440 -3.62 17.64 -10.35
CA ARG A 440 -2.56 18.62 -10.68
C ARG A 440 -2.15 18.55 -12.14
N LYS A 441 -1.95 17.34 -12.69
CA LYS A 441 -1.57 17.16 -14.11
C LYS A 441 -2.63 17.68 -15.07
N PHE A 442 -3.92 17.54 -14.71
CA PHE A 442 -5.04 18.00 -15.54
C PHE A 442 -5.43 19.46 -15.30
N GLY A 443 -4.79 20.14 -14.33
CA GLY A 443 -5.14 21.52 -13.96
C GLY A 443 -6.58 21.63 -13.44
N LEU A 444 -6.98 20.67 -12.59
CA LEU A 444 -8.25 20.61 -11.87
C LEU A 444 -8.05 20.99 -10.39
N PRO A 445 -9.11 21.45 -9.69
CA PRO A 445 -9.06 21.65 -8.25
C PRO A 445 -8.61 20.39 -7.52
N LEU A 446 -7.87 20.56 -6.42
CA LEU A 446 -7.50 19.43 -5.57
C LEU A 446 -8.73 18.88 -4.85
N SER A 447 -8.79 17.56 -4.71
CA SER A 447 -9.78 16.93 -3.85
C SER A 447 -9.46 17.19 -2.38
N PRO A 448 -10.46 17.61 -1.58
CA PRO A 448 -10.30 17.80 -0.14
C PRO A 448 -10.25 16.46 0.62
N PHE A 449 -10.64 15.35 -0.02
CA PHE A 449 -10.75 14.04 0.62
C PHE A 449 -9.44 13.24 0.59
N VAL A 450 -8.41 13.72 -0.12
CA VAL A 450 -7.12 13.04 -0.21
C VAL A 450 -6.37 13.19 1.11
N THR A 451 -5.96 12.09 1.73
CA THR A 451 -5.12 12.10 2.95
C THR A 451 -3.81 12.84 2.69
N LEU A 452 -3.44 13.77 3.59
CA LEU A 452 -2.39 14.80 3.45
C LEU A 452 -2.69 15.94 2.46
N GLY A 453 -3.86 15.95 1.82
CA GLY A 453 -4.34 17.01 0.94
C GLY A 453 -3.34 17.35 -0.16
N GLU A 454 -2.90 18.62 -0.18
CA GLU A 454 -1.92 19.12 -1.14
C GLU A 454 -0.55 18.45 -1.01
N LYS A 455 -0.16 18.02 0.20
CA LYS A 455 1.15 17.44 0.49
C LYS A 455 1.27 15.98 0.06
N ARG A 456 0.19 15.31 -0.33
CA ARG A 456 0.24 13.93 -0.81
C ARG A 456 0.95 13.85 -2.15
N GLN A 457 1.91 12.92 -2.27
CA GLN A 457 2.65 12.72 -3.51
C GLN A 457 2.84 11.22 -3.75
N THR A 458 2.42 10.78 -4.92
CA THR A 458 2.60 9.41 -5.39
C THR A 458 3.21 9.39 -6.78
N ARG A 459 3.90 8.30 -7.09
CA ARG A 459 4.46 8.04 -8.43
C ARG A 459 4.21 6.59 -8.79
N LEU A 460 3.79 6.37 -10.03
CA LEU A 460 3.66 5.05 -10.61
C LEU A 460 4.59 4.96 -11.81
N LEU A 461 5.50 3.99 -11.78
CA LEU A 461 6.50 3.75 -12.83
C LEU A 461 6.24 2.39 -13.45
N GLU A 462 6.04 2.33 -14.76
CA GLU A 462 6.09 1.07 -15.52
C GLU A 462 7.55 0.81 -15.91
N LYS A 463 8.08 -0.35 -15.53
CA LYS A 463 9.43 -0.76 -15.89
C LYS A 463 9.42 -1.26 -17.34
N GLN A 464 9.96 -0.49 -18.27
CA GLN A 464 10.07 -0.91 -19.67
C GLN A 464 11.27 -1.85 -19.86
N ARG A 465 11.02 -3.04 -20.41
CA ARG A 465 12.07 -3.94 -20.91
C ARG A 465 12.47 -3.43 -22.30
N THR A 466 13.57 -2.69 -22.40
CA THR A 466 14.06 -2.15 -23.69
C THR A 466 14.90 -3.19 -24.44
N ASP A 467 14.85 -3.22 -25.78
CA ASP A 467 15.68 -4.08 -26.64
C ASP A 467 17.20 -3.93 -26.34
N GLU A 468 17.63 -2.77 -25.83
CA GLU A 468 19.01 -2.55 -25.35
C GLU A 468 19.39 -3.44 -24.15
N MET A 469 18.44 -4.01 -23.41
CA MET A 469 18.69 -4.88 -22.24
C MET A 469 18.86 -6.35 -22.64
N GLU A 470 18.27 -6.80 -23.76
CA GLU A 470 18.40 -8.18 -24.25
C GLU A 470 19.86 -8.56 -24.58
N GLN A 471 20.67 -7.61 -25.07
CA GLN A 471 22.08 -7.86 -25.40
C GLN A 471 22.94 -8.23 -24.18
N TYR A 472 22.51 -7.85 -22.98
CA TYR A 472 23.20 -8.11 -21.72
C TYR A 472 22.70 -9.37 -21.00
N GLU A 473 21.57 -9.96 -21.42
CA GLU A 473 20.99 -11.18 -20.82
C GLU A 473 21.92 -12.40 -20.94
N GLN A 474 22.69 -12.49 -22.03
CA GLN A 474 23.67 -13.57 -22.22
C GLN A 474 24.78 -13.59 -21.15
N TYR A 475 24.93 -12.52 -20.37
CA TYR A 475 25.97 -12.36 -19.36
C TYR A 475 25.45 -12.47 -17.91
N ASP A 476 24.17 -12.81 -17.71
CA ASP A 476 23.46 -12.90 -16.42
C ASP A 476 23.65 -11.67 -15.51
N MET A 477 23.54 -10.46 -16.08
CA MET A 477 23.61 -9.22 -15.30
C MET A 477 22.26 -8.95 -14.62
N PRO A 478 22.21 -8.62 -13.31
CA PRO A 478 20.94 -8.29 -12.66
C PRO A 478 20.24 -7.09 -13.31
N LEU A 479 18.96 -7.24 -13.64
CA LEU A 479 18.18 -6.20 -14.33
C LEU A 479 18.07 -4.91 -13.50
N GLU A 480 18.10 -5.02 -12.17
CA GLU A 480 18.11 -3.89 -11.24
C GLU A 480 19.34 -2.98 -11.41
N TRP A 481 20.47 -3.53 -11.88
CA TRP A 481 21.66 -2.71 -12.12
C TRP A 481 21.44 -1.81 -13.32
N MET A 482 20.78 -2.29 -14.37
CA MET A 482 20.64 -1.58 -15.65
C MET A 482 19.87 -0.26 -15.53
N ASP A 483 19.04 -0.12 -14.52
CA ASP A 483 18.27 1.11 -14.21
C ASP A 483 19.08 2.13 -13.39
N SER A 484 20.26 1.75 -12.90
CA SER A 484 21.16 2.61 -12.12
C SER A 484 22.16 3.36 -13.00
N PHE A 485 22.76 4.44 -12.47
CA PHE A 485 23.77 5.20 -13.20
C PHE A 485 25.01 4.37 -13.59
N PHE A 486 25.28 3.26 -12.89
CA PHE A 486 26.48 2.43 -13.08
C PHE A 486 26.20 1.15 -13.88
N GLY A 487 24.92 0.79 -14.11
CA GLY A 487 24.52 -0.51 -14.62
C GLY A 487 25.14 -0.88 -15.96
N LYS A 488 24.93 -0.01 -16.95
CA LYS A 488 25.48 -0.16 -18.31
C LYS A 488 27.01 -0.23 -18.27
N ASP A 489 27.64 0.62 -17.47
CA ASP A 489 29.10 0.67 -17.34
C ASP A 489 29.69 -0.61 -16.75
N ILE A 490 29.09 -1.14 -15.68
CA ILE A 490 29.52 -2.42 -15.09
C ILE A 490 29.32 -3.58 -16.07
N ALA A 491 28.21 -3.59 -16.82
CA ALA A 491 27.96 -4.60 -17.84
C ALA A 491 28.98 -4.53 -18.99
N GLU A 492 29.25 -3.34 -19.53
CA GLU A 492 30.27 -3.15 -20.56
C GLU A 492 31.67 -3.56 -20.07
N PHE A 493 32.05 -3.11 -18.87
CA PHE A 493 33.30 -3.51 -18.25
C PHE A 493 33.41 -5.03 -18.10
N PHE A 494 32.34 -5.68 -17.62
CA PHE A 494 32.30 -7.13 -17.47
C PHE A 494 32.52 -7.84 -18.80
N ILE A 495 31.81 -7.44 -19.85
CA ILE A 495 31.92 -8.01 -21.19
C ILE A 495 33.35 -7.86 -21.74
N GLU A 496 33.91 -6.65 -21.68
CA GLU A 496 35.29 -6.37 -22.14
C GLU A 496 36.33 -7.24 -21.43
N LYS A 497 36.17 -7.48 -20.13
CA LYS A 497 37.13 -8.24 -19.33
C LYS A 497 36.97 -9.75 -19.43
N THR A 498 35.81 -10.24 -19.85
CA THR A 498 35.46 -11.67 -19.79
C THR A 498 35.26 -12.33 -21.15
N ARG A 499 35.00 -11.58 -22.22
CA ARG A 499 34.81 -12.14 -23.56
C ARG A 499 36.01 -12.98 -24.00
N GLY A 500 35.76 -14.25 -24.29
CA GLY A 500 36.80 -15.21 -24.69
C GLY A 500 37.79 -15.61 -23.59
N LYS A 501 37.47 -15.37 -22.31
CA LYS A 501 38.29 -15.78 -21.15
C LYS A 501 37.77 -17.08 -20.52
N SER A 502 38.59 -17.67 -19.66
CA SER A 502 38.24 -18.88 -18.90
C SER A 502 37.11 -18.61 -17.89
N GLU A 503 36.33 -19.63 -17.58
CA GLU A 503 35.24 -19.58 -16.59
C GLU A 503 35.72 -19.07 -15.22
N ALA A 504 36.92 -19.43 -14.79
CA ALA A 504 37.54 -18.90 -13.57
C ALA A 504 37.73 -17.37 -13.61
N THR A 505 38.05 -16.81 -14.78
CA THR A 505 38.17 -15.36 -14.97
C THR A 505 36.80 -14.69 -14.98
N VAL A 506 35.81 -15.32 -15.63
CA VAL A 506 34.42 -14.86 -15.64
C VAL A 506 33.86 -14.78 -14.22
N SER A 507 34.00 -15.87 -13.45
CA SER A 507 33.55 -15.96 -12.05
C SER A 507 34.21 -14.90 -11.16
N LYS A 508 35.52 -14.69 -11.29
CA LYS A 508 36.25 -13.62 -10.58
C LYS A 508 35.62 -12.24 -10.77
N TYR A 509 35.38 -11.84 -12.03
CA TYR A 509 34.82 -10.52 -12.31
C TYR A 509 33.36 -10.44 -11.87
N ARG A 510 32.58 -11.52 -12.04
CA ARG A 510 31.17 -11.56 -11.65
C ARG A 510 31.02 -11.30 -10.15
N THR A 511 31.65 -12.12 -9.32
CA THR A 511 31.58 -11.97 -7.86
C THR A 511 32.10 -10.62 -7.40
N GLY A 512 33.22 -10.14 -7.96
CA GLY A 512 33.79 -8.86 -7.55
C GLY A 512 32.92 -7.66 -7.91
N LEU A 513 32.26 -7.68 -9.08
CA LEU A 513 31.36 -6.61 -9.51
C LEU A 513 30.04 -6.65 -8.78
N SER A 514 29.51 -7.83 -8.43
CA SER A 514 28.29 -7.95 -7.64
C SER A 514 28.37 -7.23 -6.30
N ILE A 515 29.50 -7.34 -5.61
CA ILE A 515 29.73 -6.66 -4.33
C ILE A 515 29.78 -5.13 -4.51
N ILE A 516 30.44 -4.65 -5.57
CA ILE A 516 30.53 -3.22 -5.84
C ILE A 516 29.15 -2.67 -6.23
N ALA A 517 28.42 -3.37 -7.10
CA ALA A 517 27.10 -2.97 -7.56
C ALA A 517 26.09 -2.93 -6.41
N GLN A 518 26.10 -3.94 -5.52
CA GLN A 518 25.25 -3.95 -4.33
C GLN A 518 25.51 -2.73 -3.44
N TYR A 519 26.78 -2.42 -3.16
CA TYR A 519 27.15 -1.21 -2.43
C TYR A 519 26.62 0.06 -3.10
N LEU A 520 26.75 0.18 -4.42
CA LEU A 520 26.30 1.36 -5.17
C LEU A 520 24.77 1.53 -5.15
N LEU A 521 24.00 0.43 -5.18
CA LEU A 521 22.55 0.46 -5.01
C LEU A 521 22.15 0.98 -3.63
N GLU A 522 22.79 0.48 -2.58
CA GLU A 522 22.51 0.86 -1.19
C GLU A 522 22.92 2.31 -0.88
N SER A 523 23.90 2.86 -1.61
CA SER A 523 24.50 4.17 -1.32
C SER A 523 23.76 5.38 -1.92
N GLN A 524 22.66 5.19 -2.67
CA GLN A 524 21.88 6.26 -3.32
C GLN A 524 22.71 7.26 -4.17
N LEU A 525 23.85 6.81 -4.72
CA LEU A 525 24.72 7.63 -5.56
C LEU A 525 24.12 7.77 -6.96
N SER A 526 24.41 8.88 -7.64
CA SER A 526 23.84 9.20 -8.96
C SER A 526 24.87 9.34 -10.09
N SER A 527 26.17 9.28 -9.78
CA SER A 527 27.24 9.38 -10.78
C SER A 527 28.58 8.84 -10.29
N TRP A 528 29.47 8.44 -11.20
CA TRP A 528 30.85 8.07 -10.85
C TRP A 528 31.60 9.23 -10.19
N THR A 529 31.34 10.47 -10.60
CA THR A 529 31.94 11.68 -10.00
C THR A 529 31.53 11.91 -8.55
N SER A 530 30.35 11.43 -8.12
CA SER A 530 29.90 11.53 -6.73
C SER A 530 30.58 10.54 -5.77
N ILE A 531 31.35 9.57 -6.30
CA ILE A 531 32.02 8.58 -5.46
C ILE A 531 33.26 9.18 -4.81
N THR A 532 33.23 9.28 -3.48
CA THR A 532 34.33 9.82 -2.68
C THR A 532 35.33 8.73 -2.29
N LYS A 533 36.46 9.14 -1.69
CA LYS A 533 37.41 8.21 -1.05
C LYS A 533 36.74 7.39 0.06
N ASP A 534 35.81 8.00 0.80
CA ASP A 534 35.12 7.35 1.90
C ASP A 534 34.18 6.24 1.41
N HIS A 535 33.46 6.47 0.30
CA HIS A 535 32.61 5.44 -0.30
C HIS A 535 33.40 4.20 -0.74
N TRP A 536 34.52 4.41 -1.44
CA TRP A 536 35.42 3.31 -1.80
C TRP A 536 35.99 2.60 -0.58
N ARG A 537 36.29 3.34 0.48
CA ARG A 537 36.80 2.75 1.72
C ARG A 537 35.73 1.90 2.40
N GLN A 538 34.53 2.41 2.61
CA GLN A 538 33.40 1.68 3.17
C GLN A 538 33.10 0.40 2.40
N CYS A 539 33.05 0.48 1.06
CA CYS A 539 32.83 -0.68 0.19
C CYS A 539 33.87 -1.78 0.44
N ILE A 540 35.15 -1.40 0.55
CA ILE A 540 36.28 -2.35 0.66
C ILE A 540 36.44 -2.91 2.07
N VAL A 541 36.34 -2.08 3.11
CA VAL A 541 36.71 -2.48 4.48
C VAL A 541 35.53 -3.04 5.29
N TYR A 542 34.30 -2.66 4.95
CA TYR A 542 33.10 -3.05 5.68
C TYR A 542 32.14 -3.85 4.80
N HIS A 543 31.59 -3.23 3.75
CA HIS A 543 30.51 -3.84 2.96
C HIS A 543 30.94 -5.19 2.36
N TYR A 544 32.16 -5.28 1.83
CA TYR A 544 32.74 -6.54 1.32
C TYR A 544 32.68 -7.69 2.33
N LEU A 545 33.02 -7.45 3.59
CA LEU A 545 33.06 -8.48 4.63
C LEU A 545 31.68 -8.76 5.21
N GLU A 546 30.80 -7.75 5.22
CA GLU A 546 29.41 -7.91 5.66
C GLU A 546 28.64 -8.84 4.73
N THR A 547 28.66 -8.55 3.43
CA THR A 547 27.84 -9.23 2.42
C THR A 547 28.42 -10.56 1.96
N ASN A 548 29.72 -10.80 2.15
CA ASN A 548 30.39 -12.01 1.70
C ASN A 548 30.69 -12.97 2.86
N GLY A 549 29.70 -13.78 3.27
CA GLY A 549 29.79 -14.63 4.46
C GLY A 549 30.78 -15.80 4.36
N ASP A 550 31.09 -16.28 3.17
CA ASP A 550 32.08 -17.34 2.94
C ASP A 550 33.47 -16.81 2.56
N VAL A 551 33.76 -15.53 2.85
CA VAL A 551 35.00 -14.86 2.41
C VAL A 551 36.28 -15.66 2.69
N SER A 552 37.16 -15.75 1.70
CA SER A 552 38.51 -16.31 1.79
C SER A 552 39.55 -15.31 1.29
N ILE A 553 40.82 -15.52 1.65
CA ILE A 553 41.94 -14.68 1.17
C ILE A 553 42.01 -14.63 -0.37
N ASN A 554 41.71 -15.75 -1.05
CA ASN A 554 41.72 -15.81 -2.51
C ASN A 554 40.55 -15.01 -3.13
N GLN A 555 39.38 -15.02 -2.49
CA GLN A 555 38.26 -14.16 -2.87
C GLN A 555 38.59 -12.69 -2.64
N ALA A 556 39.25 -12.33 -1.53
CA ALA A 556 39.66 -10.95 -1.24
C ALA A 556 40.67 -10.42 -2.27
N LYS A 557 41.71 -11.22 -2.60
CA LYS A 557 42.66 -10.91 -3.69
C LYS A 557 41.95 -10.69 -5.03
N SER A 558 40.96 -11.53 -5.33
CA SER A 558 40.16 -11.46 -6.54
C SER A 558 39.33 -10.18 -6.58
N PHE A 559 38.65 -9.85 -5.48
CA PHE A 559 37.88 -8.62 -5.32
C PHE A 559 38.74 -7.37 -5.47
N PHE A 560 39.88 -7.28 -4.76
CA PHE A 560 40.81 -6.16 -4.88
C PHE A 560 41.32 -5.97 -6.31
N SER A 561 41.58 -7.07 -7.02
CA SER A 561 41.96 -6.99 -8.43
C SER A 561 40.82 -6.47 -9.31
N THR A 562 39.58 -6.87 -9.05
CA THR A 562 38.39 -6.41 -9.79
C THR A 562 38.13 -4.92 -9.52
N ALA A 563 38.16 -4.48 -8.25
CA ALA A 563 37.98 -3.08 -7.87
C ALA A 563 39.04 -2.17 -8.51
N LYS A 564 40.32 -2.56 -8.48
CA LYS A 564 41.41 -1.83 -9.16
C LYS A 564 41.20 -1.72 -10.67
N ALA A 565 40.73 -2.80 -11.30
CA ALA A 565 40.50 -2.84 -12.74
C ALA A 565 39.31 -1.98 -13.16
N LEU A 566 38.21 -2.02 -12.39
CA LEU A 566 37.03 -1.20 -12.60
C LEU A 566 37.34 0.28 -12.41
N ALA A 567 38.01 0.66 -11.30
CA ALA A 567 38.39 2.04 -11.04
C ALA A 567 39.26 2.63 -12.16
N LYS A 568 40.22 1.86 -12.69
CA LYS A 568 41.03 2.28 -13.83
C LYS A 568 40.20 2.45 -15.11
N TRP A 569 39.20 1.60 -15.31
CA TRP A 569 38.32 1.67 -16.47
C TRP A 569 37.41 2.90 -16.42
N ILE A 570 36.87 3.22 -15.23
CA ILE A 570 36.05 4.42 -15.00
C ILE A 570 36.89 5.68 -15.24
N ASP A 571 38.09 5.78 -14.66
CA ASP A 571 38.98 6.94 -14.85
C ASP A 571 39.27 7.23 -16.33
N ALA A 572 39.47 6.17 -17.13
CA ALA A 572 39.75 6.30 -18.55
C ALA A 572 38.57 6.84 -19.38
N ARG A 573 37.32 6.60 -18.95
CA ARG A 573 36.10 7.02 -19.66
C ARG A 573 35.55 8.35 -19.16
N TYR A 574 35.63 8.59 -17.87
CA TYR A 574 34.97 9.72 -17.21
C TYR A 574 35.95 10.78 -16.69
N GLY A 575 37.26 10.59 -16.86
CA GLY A 575 38.28 11.55 -16.40
C GLY A 575 38.33 11.72 -14.88
N THR A 576 37.84 10.72 -14.13
CA THR A 576 37.84 10.70 -12.66
C THR A 576 39.18 10.24 -12.10
N ASN A 577 39.28 10.15 -10.77
CA ASN A 577 40.52 9.83 -10.04
C ASN A 577 40.33 8.67 -9.03
N HIS A 578 39.53 7.67 -9.39
CA HIS A 578 39.24 6.53 -8.53
C HIS A 578 40.42 5.56 -8.45
N ALA A 579 41.18 5.33 -9.52
CA ALA A 579 42.21 4.29 -9.53
C ALA A 579 43.38 4.57 -8.58
N PRO A 580 43.91 5.81 -8.43
CA PRO A 580 44.87 6.12 -7.38
C PRO A 580 44.26 5.98 -5.98
N THR A 581 43.01 6.38 -5.80
CA THR A 581 42.26 6.30 -4.54
C THR A 581 42.09 4.84 -4.07
N VAL A 582 41.56 3.97 -4.93
CA VAL A 582 41.36 2.54 -4.65
C VAL A 582 42.69 1.83 -4.39
N ARG A 583 43.74 2.15 -5.15
CA ARG A 583 45.09 1.60 -4.90
C ARG A 583 45.62 1.98 -3.53
N SER A 584 45.50 3.26 -3.15
CA SER A 584 45.94 3.73 -1.84
C SER A 584 45.17 3.08 -0.70
N ILE A 585 43.84 2.93 -0.83
CA ILE A 585 43.02 2.26 0.19
C ILE A 585 43.47 0.80 0.34
N ILE A 586 43.55 0.03 -0.75
CA ILE A 586 43.92 -1.39 -0.69
C ILE A 586 45.31 -1.57 -0.09
N GLN A 587 46.30 -0.74 -0.49
CA GLN A 587 47.65 -0.80 0.09
C GLN A 587 47.68 -0.59 1.61
N GLU A 588 46.74 0.20 2.14
CA GLU A 588 46.64 0.48 3.57
C GLU A 588 45.98 -0.67 4.35
N VAL A 589 44.91 -1.27 3.79
CA VAL A 589 44.01 -2.17 4.55
C VAL A 589 44.13 -3.65 4.18
N GLU A 590 44.89 -4.00 3.15
CA GLU A 590 44.96 -5.38 2.60
C GLU A 590 45.33 -6.42 3.65
N GLU A 591 46.42 -6.21 4.40
CA GLU A 591 46.84 -7.17 5.44
C GLU A 591 45.87 -7.20 6.62
N GLU A 592 45.22 -6.09 6.96
CA GLU A 592 44.23 -6.06 8.04
C GLU A 592 42.97 -6.87 7.68
N ILE A 593 42.53 -6.78 6.42
CA ILE A 593 41.44 -7.62 5.90
C ILE A 593 41.86 -9.09 5.88
N TYR A 594 43.09 -9.42 5.48
CA TYR A 594 43.58 -10.80 5.54
C TYR A 594 43.62 -11.33 6.96
N ASP A 595 44.07 -10.54 7.94
CA ASP A 595 44.08 -10.97 9.33
C ASP A 595 42.66 -11.14 9.90
N ALA A 596 41.70 -10.29 9.51
CA ALA A 596 40.29 -10.48 9.85
C ALA A 596 39.74 -11.81 9.30
N ILE A 597 40.04 -12.14 8.04
CA ILE A 597 39.63 -13.41 7.41
C ILE A 597 40.31 -14.60 8.11
N ARG A 598 41.61 -14.51 8.40
CA ARG A 598 42.35 -15.57 9.11
C ARG A 598 41.80 -15.80 10.51
N LEU A 599 41.44 -14.72 11.21
CA LEU A 599 40.81 -14.82 12.52
C LEU A 599 39.44 -15.50 12.43
N LEU A 600 38.62 -15.15 11.44
CA LEU A 600 37.34 -15.82 11.19
C LEU A 600 37.53 -17.32 10.87
N ASP A 601 38.52 -17.66 10.04
CA ASP A 601 38.86 -19.04 9.66
C ASP A 601 39.22 -19.93 10.85
N LEU A 602 39.79 -19.36 11.92
CA LEU A 602 40.11 -20.12 13.14
C LEU A 602 38.87 -20.57 13.92
N TYR A 603 37.75 -19.85 13.79
CA TYR A 603 36.50 -20.16 14.50
C TYR A 603 35.53 -20.93 13.61
N VAL A 604 35.39 -20.53 12.35
CA VAL A 604 34.47 -21.15 11.40
C VAL A 604 35.20 -21.31 10.07
N PRO A 605 35.88 -22.42 9.78
CA PRO A 605 36.72 -22.56 8.58
C PRO A 605 35.95 -22.32 7.26
N TYR A 606 36.63 -21.79 6.23
CA TYR A 606 36.07 -21.54 4.89
C TYR A 606 35.16 -22.66 4.35
N ALA A 607 35.58 -23.93 4.44
CA ALA A 607 34.80 -25.06 3.92
C ALA A 607 33.43 -25.20 4.62
N ALA A 608 33.38 -24.89 5.93
CA ALA A 608 32.13 -24.90 6.68
C ALA A 608 31.22 -23.72 6.30
N ARG A 609 31.79 -22.54 6.02
CA ARG A 609 31.04 -21.36 5.56
C ARG A 609 30.50 -21.52 4.13
N LYS A 610 31.19 -22.28 3.27
CA LYS A 610 30.81 -22.42 1.86
C LYS A 610 29.78 -23.51 1.57
N TYR A 611 29.86 -24.65 2.27
CA TYR A 611 29.11 -25.86 1.88
C TYR A 611 28.05 -26.27 2.89
N HIS A 612 28.03 -25.66 4.08
CA HIS A 612 27.27 -26.13 5.24
C HIS A 612 26.53 -24.99 5.95
N ASP A 613 25.97 -24.03 5.20
CA ASP A 613 25.18 -22.91 5.75
C ASP A 613 24.01 -23.37 6.65
N TRP A 614 23.33 -24.46 6.29
CA TRP A 614 22.24 -25.03 7.10
C TRP A 614 22.72 -25.60 8.46
N LEU A 615 23.99 -26.03 8.57
CA LEU A 615 24.59 -26.45 9.84
C LEU A 615 24.93 -25.25 10.73
N GLN A 616 25.11 -24.05 10.17
CA GLN A 616 25.26 -22.81 10.93
C GLN A 616 23.92 -22.41 11.56
N GLU A 617 22.82 -22.54 10.82
CA GLU A 617 21.47 -22.25 11.33
C GLU A 617 21.07 -23.27 12.41
N ILE A 618 21.34 -24.56 12.20
CA ILE A 618 21.12 -25.59 13.23
C ILE A 618 22.07 -25.41 14.42
N GLY A 619 23.32 -25.00 14.20
CA GLY A 619 24.28 -24.69 15.26
C GLY A 619 23.86 -23.47 16.08
N ARG A 620 23.40 -22.39 15.42
CA ARG A 620 22.85 -21.18 16.06
C ARG A 620 21.63 -21.53 16.89
N VAL A 621 20.65 -22.22 16.30
CA VAL A 621 19.42 -22.63 16.97
C VAL A 621 19.69 -23.65 18.07
N ALA A 622 20.65 -24.57 17.91
CA ALA A 622 21.04 -25.51 18.96
C ALA A 622 21.80 -24.84 20.11
N ILE A 623 22.62 -23.81 19.84
CA ILE A 623 23.33 -23.02 20.86
C ILE A 623 22.38 -22.06 21.58
N GLU A 624 21.42 -21.45 20.86
CA GLU A 624 20.36 -20.61 21.42
C GLU A 624 19.39 -21.44 22.30
N ASN A 625 19.12 -22.70 21.95
CA ASN A 625 18.24 -23.59 22.71
C ASN A 625 18.94 -24.40 23.81
N ALA A 626 20.28 -24.50 23.80
CA ALA A 626 21.07 -25.24 24.81
C ALA A 626 21.65 -24.31 25.90
N LEU A 627 20.77 -23.80 26.77
CA LEU A 627 20.96 -23.49 28.21
C LEU A 627 22.05 -22.51 28.73
N GLU A 628 21.62 -21.75 29.76
CA GLU A 628 22.30 -21.06 30.88
C GLU A 628 22.71 -19.56 30.80
N ASP A 629 22.34 -18.83 31.86
CA ASP A 629 22.25 -17.37 32.13
C ASP A 629 23.54 -16.50 31.95
N ARG A 630 24.55 -16.91 31.16
CA ARG A 630 25.88 -16.25 31.16
C ARG A 630 26.54 -16.11 29.78
N GLN A 631 25.76 -15.77 28.76
CA GLN A 631 26.28 -15.41 27.43
C GLN A 631 26.00 -13.95 27.08
N VAL A 632 26.87 -13.38 26.23
CA VAL A 632 26.69 -12.04 25.68
C VAL A 632 26.89 -12.13 24.19
N SER A 633 25.89 -11.69 23.42
CA SER A 633 25.94 -11.58 21.96
C SER A 633 26.10 -10.12 21.56
N GLY A 634 26.76 -9.88 20.43
CA GLY A 634 26.84 -8.56 19.84
C GLY A 634 28.16 -8.30 19.12
N LEU A 635 28.54 -7.03 19.07
CA LEU A 635 29.77 -6.55 18.46
C LEU A 635 30.81 -6.27 19.54
N PHE A 636 31.99 -6.86 19.37
CA PHE A 636 33.08 -6.77 20.33
C PHE A 636 34.31 -6.12 19.68
N GLN A 637 34.65 -4.92 20.11
CA GLN A 637 35.87 -4.24 19.68
C GLN A 637 37.06 -4.71 20.51
N VAL A 638 38.11 -5.20 19.85
CA VAL A 638 39.35 -5.63 20.50
C VAL A 638 40.11 -4.39 20.99
N THR A 639 40.32 -4.28 22.29
CA THR A 639 41.02 -3.13 22.90
C THR A 639 42.48 -3.42 23.18
N ALA A 640 42.82 -4.68 23.51
CA ALA A 640 44.20 -5.11 23.73
C ALA A 640 44.34 -6.63 23.55
N VAL A 641 45.51 -7.08 23.07
CA VAL A 641 45.83 -8.50 22.88
C VAL A 641 47.10 -8.83 23.65
N SER A 642 47.06 -9.88 24.48
CA SER A 642 48.18 -10.39 25.29
C SER A 642 48.67 -11.75 24.77
N ALA A 643 49.55 -12.42 25.53
CA ALA A 643 50.03 -13.76 25.17
C ALA A 643 48.93 -14.83 25.18
N VAL A 644 47.95 -14.71 26.08
CA VAL A 644 46.92 -15.74 26.32
C VAL A 644 45.49 -15.18 26.47
N THR A 645 45.33 -13.86 26.44
CA THR A 645 44.02 -13.19 26.53
C THR A 645 43.86 -12.06 25.53
N MET A 646 42.61 -11.75 25.18
CA MET A 646 42.19 -10.61 24.38
C MET A 646 41.13 -9.83 25.17
N ARG A 647 41.36 -8.54 25.40
CA ARG A 647 40.36 -7.65 26.00
C ARG A 647 39.47 -7.09 24.90
N CYS A 648 38.17 -7.23 25.07
CA CYS A 648 37.17 -6.71 24.14
C CYS A 648 36.18 -5.80 24.85
N GLN A 649 35.73 -4.75 24.17
CA GLN A 649 34.65 -3.88 24.62
C GLN A 649 33.40 -4.20 23.80
N HIS A 650 32.27 -4.43 24.48
CA HIS A 650 30.99 -4.61 23.81
C HIS A 650 30.47 -3.26 23.31
N ALA A 651 30.10 -3.17 22.03
CA ALA A 651 29.78 -1.90 21.36
C ALA A 651 28.56 -1.19 21.99
N GLU A 652 27.50 -1.92 22.32
CA GLU A 652 26.26 -1.31 22.86
C GLU A 652 26.34 -0.98 24.35
N SER A 653 26.94 -1.88 25.14
CA SER A 653 26.94 -1.74 26.62
C SER A 653 28.19 -1.07 27.16
N GLY A 654 29.23 -0.89 26.33
CA GLY A 654 30.54 -0.37 26.73
C GLY A 654 31.31 -1.28 27.69
N LYS A 655 30.75 -2.43 28.10
CA LYS A 655 31.33 -3.33 29.08
C LYS A 655 32.56 -4.04 28.51
N GLN A 656 33.60 -4.17 29.33
CA GLN A 656 34.81 -4.87 28.97
C GLN A 656 34.78 -6.35 29.39
N TYR A 657 35.30 -7.19 28.49
CA TYR A 657 35.39 -8.63 28.64
C TYR A 657 36.82 -9.09 28.39
N THR A 658 37.31 -10.01 29.21
CA THR A 658 38.63 -10.64 29.02
C THR A 658 38.43 -12.04 28.47
N ILE A 659 38.75 -12.21 27.18
CA ILE A 659 38.55 -13.46 26.44
C ILE A 659 39.85 -14.26 26.42
N SER A 660 39.81 -15.54 26.78
CA SER A 660 40.95 -16.44 26.65
C SER A 660 41.17 -16.81 25.18
N ILE A 661 42.42 -16.71 24.71
CA ILE A 661 42.78 -16.95 23.31
C ILE A 661 43.92 -17.96 23.16
N THR A 662 43.97 -18.63 22.02
CA THR A 662 45.08 -19.53 21.67
C THR A 662 46.23 -18.76 21.01
N PRO A 663 47.45 -19.34 20.94
CA PRO A 663 48.55 -18.74 20.19
C PRO A 663 48.22 -18.46 18.73
N LEU A 664 47.37 -19.28 18.11
CA LEU A 664 46.91 -19.07 16.73
C LEU A 664 46.00 -17.84 16.61
N VAL A 665 45.06 -17.66 17.55
CA VAL A 665 44.20 -16.47 17.58
C VAL A 665 45.03 -15.20 17.81
N ARG A 666 46.04 -15.26 18.69
CA ARG A 666 46.95 -14.15 18.95
C ARG A 666 47.70 -13.68 17.68
N SER A 667 48.01 -14.58 16.76
CA SER A 667 48.74 -14.24 15.53
C SER A 667 47.97 -13.32 14.60
N TYR A 668 46.64 -13.28 14.70
CA TYR A 668 45.77 -12.52 13.79
C TYR A 668 44.90 -11.48 14.50
N ALA A 669 44.58 -11.68 15.78
CA ALA A 669 43.84 -10.69 16.56
C ALA A 669 44.69 -9.43 16.80
N LYS A 670 44.16 -8.27 16.38
CA LYS A 670 44.78 -6.95 16.58
C LYS A 670 43.86 -6.01 17.33
N ALA A 671 44.44 -5.08 18.08
CA ALA A 671 43.68 -4.00 18.70
C ALA A 671 43.00 -3.15 17.61
N GLY A 672 41.73 -2.84 17.82
CA GLY A 672 40.86 -2.11 16.90
C GLY A 672 39.91 -3.00 16.10
N MET A 673 40.23 -4.28 15.88
CA MET A 673 39.34 -5.20 15.16
C MET A 673 37.99 -5.35 15.85
N ILE A 674 36.95 -5.64 15.06
CA ILE A 674 35.59 -5.83 15.57
C ILE A 674 35.12 -7.25 15.25
N ILE A 675 34.64 -7.95 16.27
CA ILE A 675 34.17 -9.33 16.17
C ILE A 675 32.67 -9.34 16.40
N ARG A 676 31.90 -9.85 15.44
CA ARG A 676 30.47 -10.14 15.61
C ARG A 676 30.32 -11.59 16.03
N GLY A 677 29.68 -11.84 17.17
CA GLY A 677 29.51 -13.20 17.66
C GLY A 677 29.00 -13.27 19.09
N ASN A 678 29.23 -14.42 19.73
CA ASN A 678 28.78 -14.73 21.09
C ASN A 678 29.98 -15.11 21.95
N ILE A 679 29.98 -14.60 23.19
CA ILE A 679 30.91 -15.00 24.24
C ILE A 679 30.17 -15.66 25.39
N ALA A 680 30.84 -16.59 26.07
CA ALA A 680 30.33 -17.23 27.28
C ALA A 680 31.34 -17.11 28.43
N GLU A 681 30.83 -16.96 29.64
CA GLU A 681 31.66 -16.98 30.85
C GLU A 681 32.25 -18.38 31.05
N THR A 682 33.53 -18.46 31.39
CA THR A 682 34.19 -19.73 31.72
C THR A 682 34.00 -20.03 33.20
N THR A 683 34.12 -21.30 33.60
CA THR A 683 34.02 -21.72 35.02
C THR A 683 35.09 -21.11 35.93
N SER A 684 36.11 -20.46 35.35
CA SER A 684 37.09 -19.62 36.06
C SER A 684 36.61 -18.17 36.18
N ASN A 685 36.40 -17.71 37.42
CA ASN A 685 35.94 -16.36 37.78
C ASN A 685 36.60 -15.26 36.91
N GLY A 686 35.79 -14.63 36.04
CA GLY A 686 36.15 -13.40 35.30
C GLY A 686 36.71 -13.56 33.88
N HIS A 687 36.91 -14.80 33.39
CA HIS A 687 37.38 -15.05 32.02
C HIS A 687 36.25 -15.54 31.09
N TRP A 688 36.31 -15.13 29.83
CA TRP A 688 35.31 -15.41 28.80
C TRP A 688 35.94 -16.20 27.65
N ARG A 689 35.12 -16.85 26.83
CA ARG A 689 35.56 -17.49 25.58
C ARG A 689 34.61 -17.13 24.43
N LEU A 690 35.15 -16.99 23.22
CA LEU A 690 34.34 -16.90 22.00
C LEU A 690 33.77 -18.29 21.70
N ILE A 691 32.45 -18.38 21.67
CA ILE A 691 31.73 -19.64 21.38
C ILE A 691 31.13 -19.63 19.97
N HIS A 692 30.90 -18.45 19.40
CA HIS A 692 30.45 -18.28 18.03
C HIS A 692 31.03 -16.99 17.45
N VAL A 693 31.48 -17.02 16.20
CA VAL A 693 31.97 -15.85 15.46
C VAL A 693 31.35 -15.90 14.08
N SER A 694 30.51 -14.90 13.76
CA SER A 694 29.84 -14.81 12.47
C SER A 694 30.59 -13.91 11.49
N ARG A 695 31.21 -12.83 11.99
CA ARG A 695 32.03 -11.89 11.20
C ARG A 695 33.19 -11.33 12.00
N VAL A 696 34.26 -10.97 11.30
CA VAL A 696 35.40 -10.23 11.84
C VAL A 696 35.71 -9.09 10.88
N PHE A 697 35.88 -7.88 11.40
CA PHE A 697 36.17 -6.69 10.64
C PHE A 697 37.50 -6.08 11.05
N PRO A 698 38.26 -5.48 10.11
CA PRO A 698 39.47 -4.71 10.43
C PRO A 698 39.10 -3.45 11.24
N LYS A 699 40.10 -2.79 11.82
CA LYS A 699 39.90 -1.62 12.68
C LYS A 699 39.19 -0.47 11.95
N GLU A 700 39.53 -0.29 10.68
CA GLU A 700 39.07 0.77 9.80
C GLU A 700 37.59 0.62 9.44
N ALA A 701 37.02 -0.58 9.63
CA ALA A 701 35.59 -0.80 9.47
C ALA A 701 34.75 -0.19 10.61
N GLY A 702 35.36 0.11 11.76
CA GLY A 702 34.64 0.55 12.96
C GLY A 702 33.94 1.90 12.85
N GLN A 703 34.21 2.69 11.81
CA GLN A 703 33.46 3.93 11.54
C GLN A 703 32.18 3.69 10.72
N TYR A 704 31.98 2.49 10.19
CA TYR A 704 30.84 2.10 9.34
C TYR A 704 29.94 1.05 10.00
N ILE A 705 30.33 0.57 11.18
CA ILE A 705 29.61 -0.36 12.07
C ILE A 705 29.00 0.48 13.19
#